data_AF-A0A969VC68-F1
#
_entry.id   AF-A0A969VC68-F1
#
_cell.length_a   1.000
_cell.length_b   1.000
_cell.length_c   1.000
_cell.angle_alpha   90.00
_cell.angle_beta   90.00
_cell.angle_gamma   90.00
#
_symmetry.space_group_name_H-M   'P 1'
#
loop_
_entity.id
_entity.type
_entity.pdbx_description
1 polymer ?
#
loop_
_entity_poly.entity_id
_entity_poly.type
_entity_poly.pdbx_seq_one_letter_code
_entity_poly.pdbx_strand_id
1 'polypeptide(L)'
;MVEIRGTIQADSLSGSGEDDVIFGLMGNDIIAGNSGNDSIFGGKDSDSIDGNSGRDSLFGDLASDTINGGEDNDFVFGGKDNDLIFGNSGNDVLSGDRGVDILAGGDGADVFVLSRYADADPFRTSGGINLGNADSIADFVDRIDLIGLAGGLSFGDLNILEAGNDTVIQDRVTGEFLAILKGVNRNSIDQTDFTTNIGSIVPNPPPPPLTTAYALTPANRIVGFSLSNPQSVLSDFPVTGLEAGENLLAIDYRPANGLLYGLGSSNRLYNINPKTGEASQVGSGQFTVPLTPGAAGLDFNPTVDRIRFVNQAGQNGRLNPDTGAIVDFDTIAAGIQLDRNLVYATGDRNFGTTPGAAAAAYVNNFAGATSTTLFTIDSNADVLVRQDPPNNGVLNTIGSLGVDATSILGFDIRSVGGRDVAVAALEVGGISGLYNINLSTGQASFVNQIADGRQINGLALPLPTAYALTVRNGVERIVGFNEAAPRAILNDVAVTGLQPGESLLGIDFRPANGLLYGLGSSNRLYAIDPVTGAASQVGSGQFAVPLTPGAAGLDFNPTVDRIRFVNQAGQNGRLNPDTGAIVDFDTLTGGIQLDRNLVYATGDSLRDSFASRNSNNPPVGAGAAYVNNFAGATSTTLFVIDSNADVLVRQDPPNNGVLNTIGSLGIDASSVLGFDIRSVGGNETALAAIDVSGVSSLYRINLTTGQAAIVGQIGDGRGVKGLALTLI
;
A
#
# COMPACT_ATOMS: atom_id res chain seq x y z
N MET A 1 -7.77 -14.04 -13.68
CA MET A 1 -7.59 -13.44 -12.34
C MET A 1 -8.87 -13.49 -11.54
N VAL A 2 -9.05 -14.66 -10.93
CA VAL A 2 -10.00 -14.92 -9.85
C VAL A 2 -9.20 -14.92 -8.54
N GLU A 3 -9.77 -14.33 -7.49
CA GLU A 3 -9.26 -14.49 -6.13
C GLU A 3 -10.07 -15.56 -5.42
N ILE A 4 -9.39 -16.52 -4.81
CA ILE A 4 -9.99 -17.62 -4.07
C ILE A 4 -9.44 -17.59 -2.66
N ARG A 5 -10.32 -17.69 -1.67
CA ARG A 5 -9.94 -17.69 -0.25
C ARG A 5 -10.61 -18.86 0.45
N GLY A 6 -9.81 -19.61 1.20
CA GLY A 6 -10.26 -20.53 2.22
C GLY A 6 -10.76 -19.78 3.45
N THR A 7 -10.83 -20.50 4.56
CA THR A 7 -11.50 -20.10 5.78
C THR A 7 -10.56 -20.26 6.97
N ILE A 8 -11.09 -20.61 8.13
CA ILE A 8 -10.26 -20.96 9.30
C ILE A 8 -10.24 -22.48 9.54
N GLN A 9 -10.76 -23.23 8.58
CA GLN A 9 -10.94 -24.68 8.60
C GLN A 9 -10.31 -25.25 7.34
N ALA A 10 -10.04 -26.56 7.34
CA ALA A 10 -9.56 -27.26 6.16
C ALA A 10 -10.52 -27.10 4.97
N ASP A 11 -9.98 -26.60 3.86
CA ASP A 11 -10.69 -26.31 2.63
C ASP A 11 -10.15 -27.12 1.45
N SER A 12 -10.98 -27.23 0.40
CA SER A 12 -10.58 -27.76 -0.90
C SER A 12 -10.80 -26.65 -1.92
N LEU A 13 -9.70 -26.04 -2.35
CA LEU A 13 -9.67 -24.87 -3.21
C LEU A 13 -9.19 -25.28 -4.60
N SER A 14 -9.84 -24.76 -5.63
CA SER A 14 -9.48 -25.01 -7.02
C SER A 14 -9.55 -23.69 -7.78
N GLY A 15 -8.44 -23.32 -8.39
CA GLY A 15 -8.34 -22.27 -9.38
C GLY A 15 -9.20 -22.55 -10.62
N SER A 16 -9.17 -21.60 -11.53
CA SER A 16 -9.86 -21.56 -12.80
C SER A 16 -8.93 -22.05 -13.92
N GLY A 17 -9.12 -21.58 -15.16
CA GLY A 17 -8.21 -21.85 -16.28
C GLY A 17 -7.43 -20.60 -16.71
N GLU A 18 -7.40 -19.59 -15.85
CA GLU A 18 -6.77 -18.28 -16.04
C GLU A 18 -5.87 -18.01 -14.83
N ASP A 19 -4.92 -17.07 -14.92
CA ASP A 19 -4.06 -16.67 -13.78
C ASP A 19 -4.89 -16.35 -12.53
N ASP A 20 -4.62 -16.96 -11.38
CA ASP A 20 -5.40 -16.83 -10.15
C ASP A 20 -4.56 -16.45 -8.92
N VAL A 21 -5.26 -16.00 -7.88
CA VAL A 21 -4.66 -15.75 -6.56
C VAL A 21 -5.43 -16.53 -5.51
N ILE A 22 -4.80 -17.50 -4.87
CA ILE A 22 -5.44 -18.44 -3.96
C ILE A 22 -4.81 -18.31 -2.57
N PHE A 23 -5.64 -18.17 -1.53
CA PHE A 23 -5.21 -18.15 -0.13
C PHE A 23 -5.91 -19.27 0.64
N GLY A 24 -5.19 -20.23 1.20
CA GLY A 24 -5.74 -21.25 2.11
C GLY A 24 -6.16 -20.64 3.46
N LEU A 25 -5.29 -19.78 4.02
CA LEU A 25 -5.43 -19.07 5.30
C LEU A 25 -5.10 -19.93 6.53
N MET A 26 -6.08 -20.57 7.18
CA MET A 26 -5.83 -21.47 8.31
C MET A 26 -6.61 -22.76 8.08
N GLY A 27 -6.17 -23.84 8.71
CA GLY A 27 -6.64 -25.19 8.38
C GLY A 27 -5.68 -25.87 7.44
N ASN A 28 -5.80 -27.20 7.33
CA ASN A 28 -4.98 -28.01 6.44
C ASN A 28 -5.68 -28.10 5.09
N ASP A 29 -5.22 -27.34 4.11
CA ASP A 29 -5.91 -27.10 2.86
C ASP A 29 -5.38 -27.98 1.73
N ILE A 30 -6.26 -28.26 0.77
CA ILE A 30 -5.88 -28.87 -0.51
C ILE A 30 -6.15 -27.83 -1.60
N ILE A 31 -5.10 -27.37 -2.25
CA ILE A 31 -5.15 -26.25 -3.19
C ILE A 31 -4.61 -26.69 -4.55
N ALA A 32 -5.39 -26.49 -5.61
CA ALA A 32 -4.97 -26.69 -7.00
C ALA A 32 -5.08 -25.38 -7.80
N GLY A 33 -4.01 -24.93 -8.44
CA GLY A 33 -3.99 -23.78 -9.35
C GLY A 33 -4.74 -24.06 -10.65
N ASN A 34 -4.47 -25.24 -11.24
CA ASN A 34 -4.92 -25.69 -12.55
C ASN A 34 -4.15 -25.04 -13.70
N SER A 35 -4.78 -24.27 -14.59
CA SER A 35 -4.10 -23.65 -15.71
C SER A 35 -4.07 -22.15 -15.52
N GLY A 36 -2.93 -21.52 -15.79
CA GLY A 36 -2.74 -20.10 -15.54
C GLY A 36 -1.42 -19.87 -14.83
N ASN A 37 -0.98 -18.62 -14.72
CA ASN A 37 0.16 -18.28 -13.86
C ASN A 37 -0.41 -17.86 -12.50
N ASP A 38 -0.41 -18.78 -11.55
CA ASP A 38 -1.12 -18.66 -10.30
C ASP A 38 -0.22 -18.15 -9.17
N SER A 39 -0.84 -17.53 -8.17
CA SER A 39 -0.19 -17.20 -6.90
C SER A 39 -0.93 -17.88 -5.77
N ILE A 40 -0.31 -18.89 -5.17
CA ILE A 40 -0.94 -19.73 -4.17
C ILE A 40 -0.22 -19.58 -2.84
N PHE A 41 -0.98 -19.27 -1.79
CA PHE A 41 -0.53 -19.16 -0.41
C PHE A 41 -1.26 -20.20 0.43
N GLY A 42 -0.54 -21.17 0.99
CA GLY A 42 -1.07 -22.19 1.89
C GLY A 42 -1.63 -21.53 3.14
N GLY A 43 -0.73 -21.01 3.98
CA GLY A 43 -1.11 -20.18 5.11
C GLY A 43 -0.47 -20.65 6.40
N LYS A 44 -1.28 -21.06 7.38
CA LYS A 44 -0.76 -21.28 8.73
C LYS A 44 -0.45 -22.74 9.07
N ASP A 45 -1.28 -23.66 8.61
CA ASP A 45 -1.25 -25.07 9.00
C ASP A 45 -0.83 -25.91 7.80
N SER A 46 -0.63 -27.22 7.97
CA SER A 46 -0.03 -28.07 6.92
C SER A 46 -0.91 -28.24 5.68
N ASP A 47 -0.43 -27.74 4.56
CA ASP A 47 -1.15 -27.64 3.30
C ASP A 47 -0.59 -28.55 2.19
N SER A 48 -1.46 -28.87 1.22
CA SER A 48 -1.11 -29.57 -0.02
C SER A 48 -1.40 -28.67 -1.21
N ILE A 49 -0.34 -28.20 -1.88
CA ILE A 49 -0.43 -27.22 -2.97
C ILE A 49 0.05 -27.85 -4.28
N ASP A 50 -0.73 -27.69 -5.34
CA ASP A 50 -0.41 -28.13 -6.70
C ASP A 50 -0.62 -26.98 -7.70
N GLY A 51 0.47 -26.39 -8.21
CA GLY A 51 0.41 -25.31 -9.20
C GLY A 51 -0.25 -25.78 -10.50
N ASN A 52 0.08 -26.99 -10.93
CA ASN A 52 -0.32 -27.61 -12.19
C ASN A 52 0.38 -26.97 -13.40
N SER A 53 -0.32 -26.30 -14.31
CA SER A 53 0.26 -25.84 -15.57
C SER A 53 0.34 -24.32 -15.64
N GLY A 54 1.54 -23.80 -15.90
CA GLY A 54 1.79 -22.37 -16.02
C GLY A 54 2.93 -21.96 -15.10
N ARG A 55 3.29 -20.67 -15.10
CA ARG A 55 4.41 -20.20 -14.29
C ARG A 55 3.91 -19.71 -12.95
N ASP A 56 3.94 -20.60 -11.96
CA ASP A 56 3.28 -20.38 -10.69
C ASP A 56 4.21 -19.77 -9.64
N SER A 57 3.60 -19.13 -8.64
CA SER A 57 4.26 -18.64 -7.44
C SER A 57 3.59 -19.27 -6.23
N LEU A 58 4.24 -20.27 -5.65
CA LEU A 58 3.69 -21.12 -4.60
C LEU A 58 4.40 -20.85 -3.28
N PHE A 59 3.61 -20.63 -2.23
CA PHE A 59 4.08 -20.32 -0.87
C PHE A 59 3.37 -21.25 0.11
N GLY A 60 4.10 -22.11 0.82
CA GLY A 60 3.54 -22.90 1.93
C GLY A 60 3.22 -22.04 3.16
N ASP A 61 4.07 -21.04 3.40
CA ASP A 61 4.03 -20.07 4.51
C ASP A 61 4.46 -20.65 5.86
N LEU A 62 3.58 -21.28 6.64
CA LEU A 62 3.90 -21.81 7.97
C LEU A 62 3.47 -23.27 8.08
N ALA A 63 4.18 -24.01 8.94
CA ALA A 63 4.00 -25.43 9.18
C ALA A 63 4.50 -26.29 8.01
N SER A 64 4.44 -27.61 8.18
CA SER A 64 4.99 -28.55 7.20
C SER A 64 4.05 -28.72 6.01
N ASP A 65 4.50 -28.30 4.83
CA ASP A 65 3.72 -28.29 3.61
C ASP A 65 4.21 -29.31 2.57
N THR A 66 3.32 -29.67 1.64
CA THR A 66 3.66 -30.42 0.43
C THR A 66 3.32 -29.59 -0.79
N ILE A 67 4.33 -29.21 -1.56
CA ILE A 67 4.18 -28.28 -2.69
C ILE A 67 4.70 -28.90 -3.97
N ASN A 68 3.86 -28.85 -5.01
CA ASN A 68 4.14 -29.32 -6.36
C ASN A 68 4.03 -28.12 -7.32
N GLY A 69 5.14 -27.73 -7.96
CA GLY A 69 5.20 -26.70 -9.00
C GLY A 69 4.34 -27.10 -10.19
N GLY A 70 4.81 -28.09 -10.94
CA GLY A 70 4.06 -28.74 -12.00
C GLY A 70 4.75 -28.63 -13.36
N GLU A 71 4.05 -28.12 -14.36
CA GLU A 71 4.58 -27.84 -15.69
C GLU A 71 4.92 -26.35 -15.83
N ASP A 72 5.98 -26.05 -16.57
CA ASP A 72 6.55 -24.72 -16.78
C ASP A 72 7.41 -24.23 -15.60
N ASN A 73 7.93 -23.01 -15.69
CA ASN A 73 8.96 -22.52 -14.78
C ASN A 73 8.32 -21.88 -13.54
N ASP A 74 8.49 -22.51 -12.40
CA ASP A 74 7.84 -22.14 -11.16
C ASP A 74 8.76 -21.46 -10.15
N PHE A 75 8.12 -20.71 -9.24
CA PHE A 75 8.74 -20.23 -8.02
C PHE A 75 8.07 -20.88 -6.82
N VAL A 76 8.83 -21.65 -6.04
CA VAL A 76 8.29 -22.37 -4.89
C VAL A 76 9.05 -22.02 -3.62
N PHE A 77 8.30 -21.61 -2.61
CA PHE A 77 8.80 -21.26 -1.28
C PHE A 77 8.06 -22.07 -0.22
N GLY A 78 8.77 -22.94 0.49
CA GLY A 78 8.21 -23.76 1.58
C GLY A 78 7.71 -22.89 2.71
N GLY A 79 8.64 -22.24 3.40
CA GLY A 79 8.31 -21.31 4.47
C GLY A 79 8.91 -21.76 5.79
N LYS A 80 8.10 -21.88 6.83
CA LYS A 80 8.58 -22.34 8.14
C LYS A 80 8.20 -23.79 8.38
N ASP A 81 9.09 -24.49 9.08
CA ASP A 81 8.99 -25.91 9.43
C ASP A 81 9.37 -26.78 8.21
N ASN A 82 9.14 -28.10 8.29
CA ASN A 82 9.76 -29.02 7.36
C ASN A 82 8.88 -29.26 6.14
N ASP A 83 9.34 -28.86 4.96
CA ASP A 83 8.57 -28.89 3.73
C ASP A 83 9.03 -29.96 2.75
N LEU A 84 8.10 -30.40 1.90
CA LEU A 84 8.36 -31.28 0.77
C LEU A 84 8.00 -30.56 -0.53
N ILE A 85 9.01 -30.26 -1.33
CA ILE A 85 8.89 -29.38 -2.51
C ILE A 85 9.37 -30.11 -3.77
N PHE A 86 8.54 -30.08 -4.80
CA PHE A 86 8.84 -30.59 -6.14
C PHE A 86 8.65 -29.48 -7.18
N GLY A 87 9.67 -29.17 -7.98
CA GLY A 87 9.55 -28.28 -9.14
C GLY A 87 8.85 -28.99 -10.30
N ASN A 88 9.35 -30.16 -10.67
CA ASN A 88 8.91 -31.05 -11.75
C ASN A 88 9.41 -30.63 -13.11
N SER A 89 8.57 -30.14 -14.04
CA SER A 89 8.98 -29.90 -15.42
C SER A 89 9.13 -28.42 -15.68
N GLY A 90 10.34 -27.92 -15.86
CA GLY A 90 10.57 -26.49 -16.03
C GLY A 90 11.89 -26.07 -15.45
N ASN A 91 12.27 -24.81 -15.65
CA ASN A 91 13.42 -24.26 -14.95
C ASN A 91 12.92 -23.55 -13.69
N ASP A 92 13.01 -24.24 -12.55
CA ASP A 92 12.34 -23.83 -11.32
C ASP A 92 13.28 -23.12 -10.36
N VAL A 93 12.69 -22.33 -9.46
CA VAL A 93 13.41 -21.71 -8.34
C VAL A 93 12.76 -22.17 -7.04
N LEU A 94 13.49 -22.96 -6.27
CA LEU A 94 12.99 -23.64 -5.08
C LEU A 94 13.71 -23.18 -3.83
N SER A 95 12.97 -22.87 -2.77
CA SER A 95 13.52 -22.59 -1.44
C SER A 95 12.68 -23.25 -0.38
N GLY A 96 13.29 -24.03 0.51
CA GLY A 96 12.62 -24.53 1.71
C GLY A 96 12.40 -23.43 2.76
N ASP A 97 13.21 -22.36 2.71
CA ASP A 97 13.33 -21.35 3.75
C ASP A 97 13.79 -21.95 5.08
N ARG A 98 13.01 -21.89 6.15
CA ARG A 98 13.45 -22.36 7.48
C ARG A 98 12.86 -23.72 7.78
N GLY A 99 13.72 -24.71 7.91
CA GLY A 99 13.21 -26.03 8.26
C GLY A 99 14.24 -27.10 8.07
N VAL A 100 13.74 -28.33 7.93
CA VAL A 100 14.51 -29.44 7.40
C VAL A 100 13.76 -29.91 6.17
N ASP A 101 14.12 -29.33 5.04
CA ASP A 101 13.31 -29.43 3.84
C ASP A 101 13.82 -30.50 2.89
N ILE A 102 12.93 -31.00 2.04
CA ILE A 102 13.27 -31.89 0.93
C ILE A 102 12.88 -31.18 -0.37
N LEU A 103 13.88 -30.93 -1.22
CA LEU A 103 13.74 -30.20 -2.47
C LEU A 103 14.10 -31.14 -3.62
N ALA A 104 13.24 -31.22 -4.63
CA ALA A 104 13.53 -31.87 -5.91
C ALA A 104 13.21 -30.92 -7.06
N GLY A 105 14.20 -30.63 -7.90
CA GLY A 105 14.04 -29.75 -9.06
C GLY A 105 13.23 -30.41 -10.16
N GLY A 106 13.59 -31.64 -10.52
CA GLY A 106 13.00 -32.38 -11.62
C GLY A 106 13.75 -32.18 -12.95
N ASP A 107 12.98 -32.02 -14.02
CA ASP A 107 13.48 -31.83 -15.38
C ASP A 107 13.66 -30.33 -15.66
N GLY A 108 14.90 -29.87 -15.84
CA GLY A 108 15.14 -28.48 -16.22
C GLY A 108 16.51 -28.01 -15.79
N ALA A 109 16.68 -26.69 -15.74
CA ALA A 109 17.84 -26.03 -15.14
C ALA A 109 17.37 -25.23 -13.93
N ASP A 110 17.50 -25.83 -12.75
CA ASP A 110 16.84 -25.37 -11.54
C ASP A 110 17.77 -24.56 -10.64
N VAL A 111 17.17 -23.78 -9.74
CA VAL A 111 17.90 -22.99 -8.74
C VAL A 111 17.39 -23.32 -7.35
N PHE A 112 18.25 -23.93 -6.52
CA PHE A 112 17.96 -24.20 -5.12
C PHE A 112 18.51 -23.08 -4.24
N VAL A 113 17.64 -22.31 -3.60
CA VAL A 113 17.99 -21.10 -2.87
C VAL A 113 18.26 -21.40 -1.39
N LEU A 114 19.49 -21.08 -0.97
CA LEU A 114 19.96 -21.17 0.40
C LEU A 114 20.18 -19.77 0.97
N SER A 115 19.73 -19.55 2.21
CA SER A 115 19.66 -18.23 2.82
C SER A 115 20.38 -18.16 4.18
N ARG A 116 20.84 -16.96 4.54
CA ARG A 116 21.20 -16.59 5.92
C ARG A 116 20.20 -15.54 6.43
N TYR A 117 19.72 -15.68 7.66
CA TYR A 117 18.72 -14.79 8.25
C TYR A 117 19.32 -13.82 9.27
N ALA A 118 18.76 -12.61 9.34
CA ALA A 118 19.20 -11.55 10.25
C ALA A 118 18.80 -11.82 11.71
N ASP A 119 17.61 -12.40 11.92
CA ASP A 119 17.08 -12.73 13.24
C ASP A 119 17.26 -14.22 13.54
N ALA A 120 17.80 -14.54 14.72
CA ALA A 120 18.02 -15.92 15.16
C ALA A 120 16.74 -16.49 15.79
N ASP A 121 16.03 -17.36 15.08
CA ASP A 121 14.91 -18.16 15.61
C ASP A 121 14.73 -19.47 14.82
N PRO A 122 14.83 -20.65 15.46
CA PRO A 122 16.02 -21.18 16.13
C PRO A 122 17.22 -21.42 15.18
N PHE A 123 17.05 -21.20 13.87
CA PHE A 123 18.07 -21.35 12.84
C PHE A 123 18.50 -19.98 12.29
N ARG A 124 19.77 -19.83 11.91
CA ARG A 124 20.33 -18.60 11.32
C ARG A 124 20.51 -18.72 9.81
N THR A 125 20.18 -19.87 9.25
CA THR A 125 20.31 -20.25 7.84
C THR A 125 19.11 -21.09 7.41
N SER A 126 19.00 -21.45 6.13
CA SER A 126 17.90 -22.29 5.65
C SER A 126 17.85 -23.67 6.35
N GLY A 127 19.03 -24.26 6.58
CA GLY A 127 19.17 -25.45 7.41
C GLY A 127 19.43 -25.14 8.89
N GLY A 128 20.47 -25.73 9.49
CA GLY A 128 20.68 -25.56 10.94
C GLY A 128 21.96 -26.11 11.55
N ILE A 129 22.00 -26.16 12.89
CA ILE A 129 23.23 -26.34 13.67
C ILE A 129 23.88 -27.72 13.48
N ASN A 130 23.09 -28.75 13.15
CA ASN A 130 23.59 -30.10 12.92
C ASN A 130 23.30 -30.55 11.49
N LEU A 131 24.06 -31.54 11.01
CA LEU A 131 23.86 -32.09 9.65
C LEU A 131 22.45 -32.60 9.40
N GLY A 132 21.76 -33.12 10.43
CA GLY A 132 20.36 -33.55 10.32
C GLY A 132 19.34 -32.41 10.22
N ASN A 133 19.79 -31.16 10.33
CA ASN A 133 18.98 -29.97 10.11
C ASN A 133 19.26 -29.30 8.76
N ALA A 134 20.12 -29.88 7.93
CA ALA A 134 20.38 -29.36 6.59
C ALA A 134 19.28 -29.80 5.63
N ASP A 135 18.94 -28.93 4.69
CA ASP A 135 18.00 -29.25 3.61
C ASP A 135 18.54 -30.40 2.77
N SER A 136 17.67 -31.23 2.23
CA SER A 136 18.02 -32.33 1.35
C SER A 136 17.62 -31.97 -0.08
N ILE A 137 18.61 -31.66 -0.92
CA ILE A 137 18.41 -31.47 -2.35
C ILE A 137 18.58 -32.84 -3.02
N ALA A 138 17.49 -33.37 -3.54
CA ALA A 138 17.35 -34.79 -3.89
C ALA A 138 17.99 -35.17 -5.23
N ASP A 139 18.05 -34.26 -6.19
CA ASP A 139 18.31 -34.56 -7.61
C ASP A 139 19.22 -33.56 -8.34
N PHE A 140 19.95 -32.71 -7.61
CA PHE A 140 20.86 -31.70 -8.20
C PHE A 140 21.77 -32.26 -9.30
N VAL A 141 21.71 -31.64 -10.48
CA VAL A 141 22.48 -31.98 -11.68
C VAL A 141 23.57 -30.93 -11.93
N ASP A 142 24.82 -31.34 -11.71
CA ASP A 142 26.03 -30.54 -11.96
C ASP A 142 26.03 -29.86 -13.35
N ARG A 143 26.36 -28.57 -13.40
CA ARG A 143 26.39 -27.71 -14.60
C ARG A 143 25.05 -27.44 -15.30
N ILE A 144 23.96 -27.98 -14.78
CA ILE A 144 22.61 -27.69 -15.25
C ILE A 144 21.93 -26.84 -14.19
N ASP A 145 21.91 -27.34 -12.97
CA ASP A 145 21.31 -26.66 -11.82
C ASP A 145 22.31 -25.72 -11.14
N LEU A 146 21.77 -24.80 -10.35
CA LEU A 146 22.53 -23.85 -9.56
C LEU A 146 22.07 -23.83 -8.10
N ILE A 147 22.98 -23.45 -7.22
CA ILE A 147 22.69 -23.07 -5.84
C ILE A 147 22.60 -21.54 -5.76
N GLY A 148 21.41 -21.05 -5.45
CA GLY A 148 21.16 -19.64 -5.17
C GLY A 148 21.66 -19.26 -3.77
N LEU A 149 22.44 -18.18 -3.66
CA LEU A 149 22.92 -17.65 -2.38
C LEU A 149 22.21 -16.33 -2.04
N ALA A 150 21.37 -16.37 -1.01
CA ALA A 150 20.56 -15.25 -0.53
C ALA A 150 20.96 -14.82 0.90
N GLY A 151 20.35 -13.74 1.42
CA GLY A 151 20.58 -13.29 2.79
C GLY A 151 22.02 -12.81 3.06
N GLY A 152 22.69 -12.29 2.03
CA GLY A 152 24.09 -11.86 2.11
C GLY A 152 25.12 -13.00 2.11
N LEU A 153 24.71 -14.24 1.80
CA LEU A 153 25.65 -15.32 1.52
C LEU A 153 26.41 -15.07 0.22
N SER A 154 27.70 -15.42 0.23
CA SER A 154 28.55 -15.47 -0.94
C SER A 154 29.27 -16.81 -1.00
N PHE A 155 29.77 -17.21 -2.16
CA PHE A 155 30.55 -18.45 -2.30
C PHE A 155 31.77 -18.48 -1.35
N GLY A 156 32.35 -17.32 -1.03
CA GLY A 156 33.45 -17.20 -0.08
C GLY A 156 33.08 -17.61 1.35
N ASP A 157 31.80 -17.57 1.68
CA ASP A 157 31.26 -17.93 3.00
C ASP A 157 31.03 -19.44 3.15
N LEU A 158 31.26 -20.25 2.12
CA LEU A 158 30.85 -21.66 2.13
C LEU A 158 32.00 -22.63 2.38
N ASN A 159 31.75 -23.59 3.26
CA ASN A 159 32.46 -24.86 3.33
C ASN A 159 31.67 -25.90 2.56
N ILE A 160 32.26 -26.43 1.48
CA ILE A 160 31.68 -27.53 0.74
C ILE A 160 32.44 -28.80 1.13
N LEU A 161 31.75 -29.75 1.76
CA LEU A 161 32.29 -30.91 2.45
C LEU A 161 31.81 -32.21 1.78
N GLU A 162 32.61 -33.27 1.85
CA GLU A 162 32.22 -34.61 1.42
C GLU A 162 31.57 -35.38 2.57
N ALA A 163 30.44 -36.03 2.32
CA ALA A 163 29.74 -36.87 3.30
C ALA A 163 29.24 -38.17 2.64
N GLY A 164 30.11 -39.18 2.55
CA GLY A 164 29.78 -40.42 1.84
C GLY A 164 29.68 -40.18 0.34
N ASN A 165 28.53 -40.47 -0.26
CA ASN A 165 28.25 -40.16 -1.67
C ASN A 165 27.57 -38.78 -1.85
N ASP A 166 27.31 -38.07 -0.76
CA ASP A 166 26.64 -36.77 -0.76
C ASP A 166 27.66 -35.63 -0.61
N THR A 167 27.26 -34.45 -1.04
CA THR A 167 27.99 -33.20 -0.80
C THR A 167 27.24 -32.34 0.21
N VAL A 168 27.94 -31.77 1.18
CA VAL A 168 27.35 -30.94 2.23
C VAL A 168 27.81 -29.50 2.07
N ILE A 169 26.88 -28.56 2.12
CA ILE A 169 27.12 -27.12 2.08
C ILE A 169 26.93 -26.58 3.50
N GLN A 170 27.96 -25.95 4.04
CA GLN A 170 27.96 -25.38 5.38
C GLN A 170 28.37 -23.90 5.32
N ASP A 171 27.70 -23.05 6.08
CA ASP A 171 28.07 -21.65 6.25
C ASP A 171 29.25 -21.52 7.23
N ARG A 172 30.35 -20.89 6.78
CA ARG A 172 31.55 -20.62 7.58
C ARG A 172 31.33 -19.59 8.68
N VAL A 173 30.42 -18.65 8.46
CA VAL A 173 30.20 -17.52 9.37
C VAL A 173 29.39 -17.96 10.57
N THR A 174 28.33 -18.74 10.34
CA THR A 174 27.44 -19.23 11.41
C THR A 174 27.88 -20.60 11.94
N GLY A 175 28.53 -21.42 11.10
CA GLY A 175 28.83 -22.83 11.39
C GLY A 175 27.67 -23.78 11.10
N GLU A 176 26.52 -23.27 10.64
CA GLU A 176 25.33 -24.06 10.35
C GLU A 176 25.42 -24.75 8.98
N PHE A 177 24.77 -25.90 8.87
CA PHE A 177 24.67 -26.70 7.67
C PHE A 177 23.47 -26.23 6.86
N LEU A 178 23.72 -25.76 5.65
CA LEU A 178 22.68 -25.24 4.75
C LEU A 178 21.96 -26.38 4.03
N ALA A 179 22.71 -27.25 3.36
CA ALA A 179 22.11 -28.30 2.53
C ALA A 179 23.01 -29.53 2.34
N ILE A 180 22.39 -30.64 1.95
CA ILE A 180 22.97 -31.90 1.49
C ILE A 180 22.52 -32.13 0.06
N LEU A 181 23.47 -32.15 -0.88
CA LEU A 181 23.25 -32.56 -2.26
C LEU A 181 23.36 -34.08 -2.36
N LYS A 182 22.24 -34.76 -2.57
CA LYS A 182 22.16 -36.22 -2.56
C LYS A 182 22.82 -36.84 -3.79
N GLY A 183 23.75 -37.76 -3.56
CA GLY A 183 24.45 -38.48 -4.63
C GLY A 183 25.39 -37.63 -5.48
N VAL A 184 25.64 -36.37 -5.10
CA VAL A 184 26.52 -35.45 -5.83
C VAL A 184 27.94 -35.56 -5.30
N ASN A 185 28.91 -35.75 -6.19
CA ASN A 185 30.32 -35.82 -5.83
C ASN A 185 30.86 -34.44 -5.48
N ARG A 186 31.47 -34.30 -4.30
CA ARG A 186 32.04 -33.02 -3.87
C ARG A 186 32.97 -32.40 -4.90
N ASN A 187 33.75 -33.19 -5.65
CA ASN A 187 34.72 -32.68 -6.60
C ASN A 187 34.13 -32.18 -7.93
N SER A 188 32.83 -32.42 -8.20
CA SER A 188 32.18 -31.81 -9.36
C SER A 188 31.78 -30.36 -9.09
N ILE A 189 31.52 -30.02 -7.83
CA ILE A 189 31.02 -28.70 -7.41
C ILE A 189 32.14 -27.66 -7.29
N ASP A 190 32.00 -26.55 -8.00
CA ASP A 190 32.87 -25.38 -7.91
C ASP A 190 32.06 -24.07 -7.83
N GLN A 191 32.72 -22.92 -8.02
CA GLN A 191 32.08 -21.61 -7.91
C GLN A 191 31.01 -21.36 -8.99
N THR A 192 31.11 -22.04 -10.14
CA THR A 192 30.20 -21.87 -11.26
C THR A 192 28.81 -22.46 -11.03
N ASP A 193 28.68 -23.36 -10.04
CA ASP A 193 27.41 -23.94 -9.61
C ASP A 193 26.65 -23.03 -8.62
N PHE A 194 27.13 -21.80 -8.38
CA PHE A 194 26.52 -20.86 -7.43
C PHE A 194 26.19 -19.51 -8.06
N THR A 195 25.07 -18.92 -7.66
CA THR A 195 24.65 -17.60 -8.13
C THR A 195 24.10 -16.73 -6.99
N THR A 196 24.41 -15.43 -7.03
CA THR A 196 23.79 -14.42 -6.16
C THR A 196 22.72 -13.61 -6.90
N ASN A 197 22.54 -13.81 -8.21
CA ASN A 197 21.63 -13.04 -9.04
C ASN A 197 20.21 -13.65 -9.09
N ILE A 198 19.65 -13.93 -7.91
CA ILE A 198 18.37 -14.65 -7.76
C ILE A 198 17.20 -13.75 -8.20
N GLY A 199 17.25 -12.45 -7.87
CA GLY A 199 16.16 -11.51 -8.15
C GLY A 199 15.85 -11.24 -9.64
N SER A 200 16.73 -11.66 -10.55
CA SER A 200 16.46 -11.61 -12.01
C SER A 200 15.77 -12.87 -12.55
N ILE A 201 15.71 -13.93 -11.74
CA ILE A 201 15.25 -15.27 -12.11
C ILE A 201 13.87 -15.54 -11.49
N VAL A 202 13.48 -14.84 -10.42
CA VAL A 202 12.16 -14.99 -9.82
C VAL A 202 11.09 -14.15 -10.54
N PRO A 203 10.01 -14.77 -11.08
CA PRO A 203 8.88 -14.02 -11.64
C PRO A 203 8.21 -13.16 -10.57
N ASN A 204 7.73 -11.96 -10.94
CA ASN A 204 6.85 -11.21 -10.05
C ASN A 204 5.51 -11.95 -9.99
N PRO A 205 5.01 -12.33 -8.80
CA PRO A 205 3.67 -12.90 -8.71
C PRO A 205 2.66 -11.89 -9.29
N PRO A 206 1.60 -12.35 -9.97
CA PRO A 206 0.48 -11.49 -10.31
C PRO A 206 0.05 -10.67 -9.07
N PRO A 207 -0.05 -9.34 -9.17
CA PRO A 207 -0.45 -8.54 -8.03
C PRO A 207 -1.85 -8.97 -7.56
N PRO A 208 -2.09 -9.09 -6.25
CA PRO A 208 -3.41 -9.48 -5.74
C PRO A 208 -4.47 -8.51 -6.27
N PRO A 209 -5.66 -9.00 -6.61
CA PRO A 209 -6.70 -8.14 -7.16
C PRO A 209 -7.09 -7.04 -6.17
N LEU A 210 -7.25 -5.83 -6.72
CA LEU A 210 -7.36 -4.61 -5.93
C LEU A 210 -8.78 -4.49 -5.35
N THR A 211 -8.89 -4.50 -4.02
CA THR A 211 -10.11 -4.05 -3.36
C THR A 211 -10.19 -2.52 -3.46
N THR A 212 -11.06 -2.02 -4.32
CA THR A 212 -11.21 -0.59 -4.61
C THR A 212 -12.55 -0.02 -4.15
N ALA A 213 -13.39 -0.84 -3.53
CA ALA A 213 -14.61 -0.45 -2.85
C ALA A 213 -15.01 -1.49 -1.80
N TYR A 214 -15.74 -1.04 -0.78
CA TYR A 214 -16.38 -1.88 0.21
C TYR A 214 -17.88 -1.61 0.25
N ALA A 215 -18.67 -2.67 0.32
CA ALA A 215 -20.10 -2.59 0.58
C ALA A 215 -20.43 -3.09 1.98
N LEU A 216 -21.39 -2.43 2.63
CA LEU A 216 -22.07 -2.96 3.81
C LEU A 216 -23.29 -3.76 3.37
N THR A 217 -23.51 -4.92 3.96
CA THR A 217 -24.74 -5.70 3.76
C THR A 217 -25.70 -5.56 4.95
N PRO A 218 -27.02 -5.76 4.75
CA PRO A 218 -27.99 -5.78 5.85
C PRO A 218 -27.71 -6.84 6.93
N ALA A 219 -26.88 -7.83 6.63
CA ALA A 219 -26.43 -8.85 7.58
C ALA A 219 -25.20 -8.41 8.41
N ASN A 220 -24.86 -7.12 8.41
CA ASN A 220 -23.64 -6.56 9.01
C ASN A 220 -22.38 -7.26 8.52
N ARG A 221 -22.19 -7.30 7.20
CA ARG A 221 -20.94 -7.80 6.61
C ARG A 221 -20.29 -6.73 5.75
N ILE A 222 -18.97 -6.64 5.81
CA ILE A 222 -18.16 -5.78 4.95
C ILE A 222 -17.65 -6.63 3.80
N VAL A 223 -18.05 -6.26 2.58
CA VAL A 223 -17.74 -6.98 1.35
C VAL A 223 -16.83 -6.13 0.49
N GLY A 224 -15.59 -6.55 0.28
CA GLY A 224 -14.66 -5.88 -0.63
C GLY A 224 -14.82 -6.36 -2.06
N PHE A 225 -14.73 -5.43 -3.01
CA PHE A 225 -14.76 -5.70 -4.45
C PHE A 225 -13.96 -4.66 -5.24
N SER A 226 -13.82 -4.87 -6.56
CA SER A 226 -13.19 -3.89 -7.45
C SER A 226 -14.22 -3.09 -8.25
N LEU A 227 -14.06 -1.77 -8.36
CA LEU A 227 -14.89 -0.91 -9.21
C LEU A 227 -14.86 -1.31 -10.69
N SER A 228 -13.78 -1.94 -11.17
CA SER A 228 -13.67 -2.43 -12.55
C SER A 228 -14.36 -3.78 -12.78
N ASN A 229 -14.60 -4.54 -11.72
CA ASN A 229 -15.32 -5.80 -11.74
C ASN A 229 -16.13 -5.97 -10.44
N PRO A 230 -17.21 -5.20 -10.25
CA PRO A 230 -17.86 -5.11 -8.95
C PRO A 230 -18.64 -6.36 -8.58
N GLN A 231 -18.84 -7.29 -9.51
CA GLN A 231 -19.51 -8.56 -9.28
C GLN A 231 -18.60 -9.57 -8.53
N SER A 232 -17.28 -9.40 -8.62
CA SER A 232 -16.33 -10.28 -7.93
C SER A 232 -16.17 -9.86 -6.48
N VAL A 233 -16.53 -10.76 -5.56
CA VAL A 233 -16.25 -10.59 -4.13
C VAL A 233 -14.80 -10.94 -3.86
N LEU A 234 -14.03 -9.96 -3.37
CA LEU A 234 -12.60 -10.12 -3.02
C LEU A 234 -12.41 -10.35 -1.52
N SER A 235 -13.31 -9.83 -0.69
CA SER A 235 -13.34 -10.10 0.76
C SER A 235 -14.76 -10.03 1.31
N ASP A 236 -15.02 -10.78 2.39
CA ASP A 236 -16.34 -10.83 3.03
C ASP A 236 -16.24 -11.16 4.52
N PHE A 237 -16.34 -10.14 5.38
CA PHE A 237 -16.16 -10.29 6.83
C PHE A 237 -17.41 -9.91 7.62
N PRO A 238 -17.85 -10.72 8.60
CA PRO A 238 -18.89 -10.30 9.53
C PRO A 238 -18.38 -9.18 10.44
N VAL A 239 -19.20 -8.16 10.64
CA VAL A 239 -18.88 -7.10 11.61
C VAL A 239 -19.09 -7.63 13.02
N THR A 240 -18.07 -7.51 13.86
CA THR A 240 -18.07 -7.91 15.27
C THR A 240 -17.72 -6.71 16.16
N GLY A 241 -17.95 -6.81 17.47
CA GLY A 241 -17.65 -5.70 18.40
C GLY A 241 -18.72 -4.61 18.51
N LEU A 242 -19.84 -4.74 17.78
CA LEU A 242 -21.03 -3.90 17.95
C LEU A 242 -21.74 -4.21 19.28
N GLU A 243 -22.54 -3.25 19.77
CA GLU A 243 -23.42 -3.49 20.91
C GLU A 243 -24.51 -4.51 20.55
N ALA A 244 -25.00 -5.24 21.54
CA ALA A 244 -25.94 -6.33 21.32
C ALA A 244 -27.24 -5.84 20.63
N GLY A 245 -27.54 -6.39 19.46
CA GLY A 245 -28.73 -6.06 18.66
C GLY A 245 -28.58 -4.81 17.78
N GLU A 246 -27.39 -4.23 17.68
CA GLU A 246 -27.11 -3.09 16.80
C GLU A 246 -26.66 -3.55 15.41
N ASN A 247 -27.12 -2.82 14.39
CA ASN A 247 -26.67 -2.96 13.01
C ASN A 247 -26.01 -1.68 12.53
N LEU A 248 -25.12 -1.78 11.54
CA LEU A 248 -24.63 -0.61 10.83
C LEU A 248 -25.66 -0.16 9.79
N LEU A 249 -25.79 1.17 9.67
CA LEU A 249 -26.70 1.84 8.73
C LEU A 249 -25.98 2.37 7.51
N ALA A 250 -24.71 2.77 7.66
CA ALA A 250 -23.89 3.38 6.62
C ALA A 250 -22.40 3.25 7.01
N ILE A 251 -21.52 3.35 6.03
CA ILE A 251 -20.07 3.32 6.20
C ILE A 251 -19.41 4.38 5.32
N ASP A 252 -18.25 4.89 5.75
CA ASP A 252 -17.37 5.72 4.92
C ASP A 252 -15.93 5.75 5.46
N TYR A 253 -14.95 6.06 4.61
CA TYR A 253 -13.55 6.23 4.98
C TYR A 253 -13.26 7.66 5.41
N ARG A 254 -12.57 7.83 6.54
CA ARG A 254 -12.03 9.13 6.95
C ARG A 254 -10.74 9.42 6.17
N PRO A 255 -10.67 10.49 5.36
CA PRO A 255 -9.45 10.81 4.60
C PRO A 255 -8.24 11.02 5.50
N ALA A 256 -8.45 11.63 6.67
CA ALA A 256 -7.38 11.99 7.60
C ALA A 256 -6.64 10.79 8.22
N ASN A 257 -7.18 9.58 8.18
CA ASN A 257 -6.49 8.40 8.71
C ASN A 257 -6.68 7.12 7.88
N GLY A 258 -7.47 7.16 6.82
CA GLY A 258 -7.74 6.01 5.95
C GLY A 258 -8.48 4.87 6.65
N LEU A 259 -9.11 5.11 7.81
CA LEU A 259 -9.91 4.10 8.52
C LEU A 259 -11.37 4.16 8.09
N LEU A 260 -12.01 2.99 8.07
CA LEU A 260 -13.43 2.84 7.80
C LEU A 260 -14.22 3.13 9.08
N TYR A 261 -15.26 3.95 8.96
CA TYR A 261 -16.20 4.25 10.03
C TYR A 261 -17.59 3.77 9.66
N GLY A 262 -18.39 3.42 10.67
CA GLY A 262 -19.77 3.01 10.50
C GLY A 262 -20.72 3.70 11.47
N LEU A 263 -21.89 4.10 10.96
CA LEU A 263 -22.98 4.66 11.74
C LEU A 263 -23.88 3.52 12.25
N GLY A 264 -23.99 3.34 13.56
CA GLY A 264 -24.80 2.31 14.18
C GLY A 264 -26.28 2.70 14.35
N SER A 265 -27.17 1.71 14.29
CA SER A 265 -28.62 1.87 14.41
C SER A 265 -29.08 2.32 15.80
N SER A 266 -28.19 2.27 16.80
CA SER A 266 -28.44 2.72 18.16
C SER A 266 -27.69 4.02 18.48
N ASN A 267 -27.47 4.87 17.48
CA ASN A 267 -26.86 6.19 17.60
C ASN A 267 -25.41 6.16 18.12
N ARG A 268 -24.62 5.21 17.60
CA ARG A 268 -23.19 5.12 17.90
C ARG A 268 -22.38 5.23 16.62
N LEU A 269 -21.12 5.62 16.78
CA LEU A 269 -20.14 5.65 15.71
C LEU A 269 -19.09 4.58 16.02
N TYR A 270 -18.66 3.86 14.99
CA TYR A 270 -17.67 2.79 15.09
C TYR A 270 -16.52 3.06 14.14
N ASN A 271 -15.30 2.73 14.54
CA ASN A 271 -14.25 2.38 13.59
C ASN A 271 -14.40 0.89 13.25
N ILE A 272 -14.02 0.49 12.03
CA ILE A 272 -14.18 -0.89 11.57
C ILE A 272 -12.90 -1.29 10.85
N ASN A 273 -12.36 -2.44 11.19
CA ASN A 273 -11.32 -3.05 10.39
C ASN A 273 -11.99 -3.78 9.20
N PRO A 274 -11.86 -3.29 7.96
CA PRO A 274 -12.54 -3.88 6.81
C PRO A 274 -12.03 -5.28 6.45
N LYS A 275 -10.89 -5.71 7.02
CA LYS A 275 -10.26 -7.02 6.77
C LYS A 275 -10.58 -8.08 7.81
N THR A 276 -11.16 -7.70 8.94
CA THR A 276 -11.55 -8.65 9.99
C THR A 276 -13.00 -8.48 10.40
N GLY A 277 -13.61 -7.33 10.04
CA GLY A 277 -14.91 -6.91 10.52
C GLY A 277 -14.92 -6.46 11.98
N GLU A 278 -13.78 -6.46 12.68
CA GLU A 278 -13.73 -6.00 14.07
C GLU A 278 -14.02 -4.50 14.16
N ALA A 279 -15.06 -4.14 14.90
CA ALA A 279 -15.46 -2.76 15.15
C ALA A 279 -15.16 -2.34 16.58
N SER A 280 -14.62 -1.14 16.77
CA SER A 280 -14.51 -0.50 18.08
C SER A 280 -15.32 0.78 18.10
N GLN A 281 -16.05 1.00 19.19
CA GLN A 281 -16.84 2.21 19.33
C GLN A 281 -15.94 3.45 19.42
N VAL A 282 -16.35 4.50 18.71
CA VAL A 282 -15.78 5.85 18.82
C VAL A 282 -16.51 6.60 19.94
N GLY A 283 -15.75 7.16 20.88
CA GLY A 283 -16.30 7.79 22.07
C GLY A 283 -16.86 6.79 23.09
N SER A 284 -17.55 7.30 24.11
CA SER A 284 -17.96 6.49 25.28
C SER A 284 -19.45 6.15 25.34
N GLY A 285 -20.26 6.56 24.35
CA GLY A 285 -21.71 6.37 24.42
C GLY A 285 -22.46 6.72 23.13
N GLN A 286 -23.79 6.64 23.21
CA GLN A 286 -24.69 7.07 22.15
C GLN A 286 -24.65 8.60 22.02
N PHE A 287 -24.75 9.13 20.80
CA PHE A 287 -24.96 10.55 20.61
C PHE A 287 -26.41 10.96 20.94
N THR A 288 -26.59 12.20 21.38
CA THR A 288 -27.75 12.63 22.17
C THR A 288 -29.03 12.89 21.38
N VAL A 289 -28.94 13.19 20.09
CA VAL A 289 -30.12 13.37 19.22
C VAL A 289 -30.30 12.10 18.38
N PRO A 290 -31.41 11.36 18.53
CA PRO A 290 -31.57 10.09 17.87
C PRO A 290 -31.78 10.23 16.36
N LEU A 291 -31.28 9.23 15.63
CA LEU A 291 -31.63 9.00 14.24
C LEU A 291 -33.08 8.54 14.13
N THR A 292 -33.80 9.12 13.20
CA THR A 292 -35.10 8.61 12.74
C THR A 292 -34.83 7.35 11.92
N PRO A 293 -35.57 6.25 12.14
CA PRO A 293 -35.38 5.02 11.37
C PRO A 293 -35.51 5.24 9.86
N GLY A 294 -34.63 4.62 9.08
CA GLY A 294 -34.61 4.70 7.63
C GLY A 294 -33.20 4.54 7.07
N ALA A 295 -33.07 4.58 5.73
CA ALA A 295 -31.78 4.60 5.07
C ALA A 295 -31.00 5.88 5.43
N ALA A 296 -29.70 5.74 5.67
CA ALA A 296 -28.82 6.84 6.04
C ALA A 296 -27.58 6.84 5.16
N GLY A 297 -27.06 8.04 4.91
CA GLY A 297 -25.77 8.28 4.29
C GLY A 297 -24.80 8.79 5.32
N LEU A 298 -23.54 8.41 5.19
CA LEU A 298 -22.43 8.86 6.03
C LEU A 298 -21.32 9.32 5.10
N ASP A 299 -20.71 10.48 5.36
CA ASP A 299 -19.58 10.92 4.56
C ASP A 299 -18.66 11.88 5.34
N PHE A 300 -17.35 11.79 5.13
CA PHE A 300 -16.40 12.69 5.78
C PHE A 300 -16.24 14.00 5.01
N ASN A 301 -16.43 15.13 5.71
CA ASN A 301 -16.02 16.42 5.22
C ASN A 301 -14.49 16.57 5.35
N PRO A 302 -13.73 16.60 4.25
CA PRO A 302 -12.27 16.59 4.29
C PRO A 302 -11.68 17.93 4.77
N THR A 303 -12.45 19.04 4.73
CA THR A 303 -11.95 20.39 5.04
C THR A 303 -12.00 20.76 6.52
N VAL A 304 -13.02 20.26 7.24
CA VAL A 304 -13.22 20.56 8.67
C VAL A 304 -13.15 19.30 9.52
N ASP A 305 -12.89 18.15 8.90
CA ASP A 305 -12.78 16.84 9.51
C ASP A 305 -13.99 16.55 10.41
N ARG A 306 -15.16 16.52 9.77
CA ARG A 306 -16.45 16.22 10.42
C ARG A 306 -17.21 15.22 9.59
N ILE A 307 -17.92 14.33 10.27
CA ILE A 307 -18.74 13.32 9.61
C ILE A 307 -20.11 13.93 9.34
N ARG A 308 -20.49 14.06 8.08
CA ARG A 308 -21.87 14.35 7.68
C ARG A 308 -22.67 13.07 7.76
N PHE A 309 -23.90 13.19 8.25
CA PHE A 309 -24.92 12.19 7.97
C PHE A 309 -26.19 12.86 7.46
N VAL A 310 -26.87 12.14 6.57
CA VAL A 310 -28.21 12.48 6.08
C VAL A 310 -29.08 11.22 6.13
N ASN A 311 -30.40 11.37 6.16
CA ASN A 311 -31.27 10.21 6.06
C ASN A 311 -32.56 10.49 5.31
N GLN A 312 -33.27 9.42 4.97
CA GLN A 312 -34.52 9.46 4.22
C GLN A 312 -35.64 10.25 4.93
N ALA A 313 -35.53 10.48 6.25
CA ALA A 313 -36.46 11.34 6.99
C ALA A 313 -36.15 12.85 6.86
N GLY A 314 -35.12 13.21 6.08
CA GLY A 314 -34.68 14.58 5.86
C GLY A 314 -33.80 15.14 6.98
N GLN A 315 -33.31 14.31 7.91
CA GLN A 315 -32.33 14.75 8.90
C GLN A 315 -30.99 15.05 8.23
N ASN A 316 -30.30 16.04 8.79
CA ASN A 316 -29.00 16.50 8.35
C ASN A 316 -28.19 16.83 9.60
N GLY A 317 -27.01 16.24 9.76
CA GLY A 317 -26.23 16.46 10.96
C GLY A 317 -24.75 16.23 10.77
N ARG A 318 -23.98 16.60 11.79
CA ARG A 318 -22.54 16.39 11.85
C ARG A 318 -22.14 15.69 13.13
N LEU A 319 -21.18 14.78 13.04
CA LEU A 319 -20.50 14.16 14.18
C LEU A 319 -19.03 14.56 14.22
N ASN A 320 -18.48 14.61 15.42
CA ASN A 320 -17.05 14.68 15.65
C ASN A 320 -16.45 13.26 15.47
N PRO A 321 -15.45 13.09 14.59
CA PRO A 321 -14.91 11.77 14.26
C PRO A 321 -14.05 11.13 15.36
N ASP A 322 -13.60 11.90 16.35
CA ASP A 322 -12.76 11.42 17.44
C ASP A 322 -13.58 11.12 18.71
N THR A 323 -14.71 11.80 18.90
CA THR A 323 -15.55 11.65 20.10
C THR A 323 -16.92 11.02 19.84
N GLY A 324 -17.35 10.91 18.59
CA GLY A 324 -18.68 10.43 18.20
C GLY A 324 -19.82 11.39 18.56
N ALA A 325 -19.53 12.57 19.15
CA ALA A 325 -20.54 13.53 19.59
C ALA A 325 -21.09 14.36 18.42
N ILE A 326 -22.36 14.80 18.53
CA ILE A 326 -22.95 15.74 17.59
C ILE A 326 -22.22 17.09 17.62
N VAL A 327 -21.99 17.65 16.44
CA VAL A 327 -21.51 19.02 16.27
C VAL A 327 -22.70 19.94 16.04
N ASP A 328 -22.97 20.76 17.06
CA ASP A 328 -24.08 21.69 17.07
C ASP A 328 -23.94 22.79 15.99
N PHE A 329 -25.04 23.05 15.28
CA PHE A 329 -25.15 24.09 14.29
C PHE A 329 -25.28 25.49 14.92
N ASP A 330 -26.01 25.60 16.02
CA ASP A 330 -26.43 26.85 16.63
C ASP A 330 -26.14 26.83 18.13
N THR A 331 -24.94 27.29 18.50
CA THR A 331 -24.47 27.34 19.89
C THR A 331 -25.30 28.25 20.80
N ILE A 332 -26.34 28.90 20.29
CA ILE A 332 -27.17 29.90 20.99
C ILE A 332 -28.48 29.27 21.50
N ALA A 333 -28.90 28.12 20.97
CA ALA A 333 -30.07 27.38 21.44
C ALA A 333 -29.75 26.51 22.68
N ALA A 334 -30.72 26.33 23.58
CA ALA A 334 -30.53 25.48 24.75
C ALA A 334 -30.60 23.99 24.37
N GLY A 335 -29.43 23.34 24.29
CA GLY A 335 -29.27 21.89 24.06
C GLY A 335 -28.62 21.58 22.70
N ILE A 336 -27.98 20.41 22.60
CA ILE A 336 -27.31 19.94 21.38
C ILE A 336 -28.35 19.65 20.30
N GLN A 337 -28.23 20.28 19.13
CA GLN A 337 -29.12 20.08 17.98
C GLN A 337 -28.35 19.57 16.74
N LEU A 338 -29.11 18.97 15.81
CA LEU A 338 -28.61 18.68 14.47
C LEU A 338 -28.56 19.96 13.63
N ASP A 339 -27.92 19.86 12.46
CA ASP A 339 -28.02 20.90 11.44
C ASP A 339 -29.48 21.00 10.93
N ARG A 340 -29.81 22.06 10.18
CA ARG A 340 -31.18 22.22 9.68
C ARG A 340 -31.52 21.09 8.70
N ASN A 341 -32.75 20.58 8.84
CA ASN A 341 -33.30 19.53 7.97
C ASN A 341 -33.23 19.91 6.49
N LEU A 342 -33.18 18.88 5.66
CA LEU A 342 -33.06 19.01 4.22
C LEU A 342 -34.32 19.62 3.60
N VAL A 343 -34.13 20.64 2.76
CA VAL A 343 -35.20 21.36 2.07
C VAL A 343 -34.73 21.89 0.73
N TYR A 344 -35.55 21.74 -0.31
CA TYR A 344 -35.27 22.34 -1.61
C TYR A 344 -35.27 23.87 -1.54
N ALA A 345 -34.31 24.49 -2.23
CA ALA A 345 -34.20 25.94 -2.30
C ALA A 345 -35.43 26.58 -2.95
N THR A 346 -35.80 27.78 -2.52
CA THR A 346 -36.84 28.58 -3.20
C THR A 346 -36.46 28.80 -4.67
N GLY A 347 -37.34 28.40 -5.58
CA GLY A 347 -37.10 28.48 -7.03
C GLY A 347 -36.46 27.24 -7.64
N ASP A 348 -36.07 26.25 -6.81
CA ASP A 348 -35.74 24.92 -7.30
C ASP A 348 -36.99 24.22 -7.87
N ARG A 349 -36.81 23.37 -8.88
CA ARG A 349 -37.92 22.64 -9.52
C ARG A 349 -38.65 21.67 -8.58
N ASN A 350 -37.97 21.21 -7.53
CA ASN A 350 -38.51 20.31 -6.51
C ASN A 350 -38.96 21.08 -5.25
N PHE A 351 -38.97 22.42 -5.28
CA PHE A 351 -39.38 23.24 -4.14
C PHE A 351 -40.77 22.85 -3.60
N GLY A 352 -40.88 22.73 -2.27
CA GLY A 352 -42.11 22.36 -1.58
C GLY A 352 -42.35 20.85 -1.44
N THR A 353 -41.50 20.01 -2.05
CA THR A 353 -41.50 18.57 -1.82
C THR A 353 -40.62 18.20 -0.61
N THR A 354 -40.86 17.02 -0.02
CA THR A 354 -40.05 16.48 1.08
C THR A 354 -38.90 15.64 0.52
N PRO A 355 -37.63 16.03 0.75
CA PRO A 355 -36.49 15.26 0.26
C PRO A 355 -36.38 13.89 0.95
N GLY A 356 -36.08 12.84 0.18
CA GLY A 356 -35.74 11.50 0.64
C GLY A 356 -34.24 11.23 0.47
N ALA A 357 -33.40 12.12 1.00
CA ALA A 357 -31.96 12.09 0.79
C ALA A 357 -31.27 11.06 1.68
N ALA A 358 -30.96 9.90 1.10
CA ALA A 358 -30.40 8.76 1.83
C ALA A 358 -28.89 8.56 1.61
N ALA A 359 -28.25 9.37 0.76
CA ALA A 359 -26.80 9.29 0.54
C ALA A 359 -26.20 10.65 0.20
N ALA A 360 -25.01 10.93 0.73
CA ALA A 360 -24.29 12.17 0.52
C ALA A 360 -22.81 11.88 0.36
N ALA A 361 -22.10 12.70 -0.42
CA ALA A 361 -20.66 12.57 -0.63
C ALA A 361 -20.00 13.93 -0.91
N TYR A 362 -18.82 14.15 -0.34
CA TYR A 362 -17.98 15.33 -0.55
C TYR A 362 -16.96 15.09 -1.67
N VAL A 363 -16.78 16.07 -2.56
CA VAL A 363 -15.60 16.13 -3.45
C VAL A 363 -14.37 16.61 -2.69
N ASN A 364 -13.20 16.51 -3.33
CA ASN A 364 -11.89 16.73 -2.71
C ASN A 364 -11.71 15.86 -1.46
N ASN A 365 -12.18 14.61 -1.53
CA ASN A 365 -12.09 13.62 -0.46
C ASN A 365 -10.66 13.10 -0.30
N PHE A 366 -9.76 14.00 0.07
CA PHE A 366 -8.37 13.76 0.41
C PHE A 366 -8.03 14.63 1.62
N ALA A 367 -7.10 14.20 2.44
CA ALA A 367 -6.77 14.95 3.64
C ALA A 367 -5.99 16.24 3.30
N GLY A 368 -6.22 17.30 4.08
CA GLY A 368 -5.67 18.64 3.82
C GLY A 368 -6.44 19.45 2.77
N ALA A 369 -7.59 18.98 2.30
CA ALA A 369 -8.41 19.72 1.35
C ALA A 369 -8.80 21.10 1.90
N THR A 370 -8.56 22.15 1.10
CA THR A 370 -8.89 23.54 1.48
C THR A 370 -10.29 23.97 1.03
N SER A 371 -10.93 23.16 0.17
CA SER A 371 -12.29 23.39 -0.30
C SER A 371 -12.98 22.06 -0.59
N THR A 372 -14.31 22.02 -0.46
CA THR A 372 -15.12 20.84 -0.79
C THR A 372 -16.53 21.27 -1.18
N THR A 373 -17.25 20.41 -1.90
CA THR A 373 -18.67 20.58 -2.24
C THR A 373 -19.42 19.31 -1.84
N LEU A 374 -20.57 19.48 -1.20
CA LEU A 374 -21.44 18.35 -0.81
C LEU A 374 -22.46 18.06 -1.90
N PHE A 375 -22.49 16.80 -2.32
CA PHE A 375 -23.53 16.26 -3.19
C PHE A 375 -24.40 15.30 -2.38
N THR A 376 -25.67 15.19 -2.77
CA THR A 376 -26.62 14.30 -2.14
C THR A 376 -27.50 13.69 -3.22
N ILE A 377 -27.92 12.44 -3.04
CA ILE A 377 -28.88 11.79 -3.91
C ILE A 377 -30.22 11.74 -3.17
N ASP A 378 -31.24 12.32 -3.79
CA ASP A 378 -32.62 12.23 -3.32
C ASP A 378 -33.32 11.04 -3.99
N SER A 379 -33.63 10.04 -3.17
CA SER A 379 -34.32 8.81 -3.60
C SER A 379 -35.77 9.02 -4.00
N ASN A 380 -36.45 10.04 -3.46
CA ASN A 380 -37.87 10.26 -3.78
C ASN A 380 -38.06 10.90 -5.16
N ALA A 381 -37.04 11.62 -5.64
CA ALA A 381 -37.11 12.40 -6.86
C ALA A 381 -36.13 11.92 -7.95
N ASP A 382 -35.34 10.89 -7.68
CA ASP A 382 -34.28 10.35 -8.57
C ASP A 382 -33.39 11.46 -9.14
N VAL A 383 -32.85 12.30 -8.26
CA VAL A 383 -32.01 13.44 -8.63
C VAL A 383 -30.72 13.50 -7.83
N LEU A 384 -29.68 14.00 -8.50
CA LEU A 384 -28.50 14.53 -7.84
C LEU A 384 -28.75 15.99 -7.46
N VAL A 385 -28.46 16.35 -6.22
CA VAL A 385 -28.55 17.71 -5.69
C VAL A 385 -27.21 18.16 -5.11
N ARG A 386 -26.96 19.47 -5.17
CA ARG A 386 -25.89 20.14 -4.44
C ARG A 386 -26.46 20.73 -3.16
N GLN A 387 -25.89 20.37 -2.01
CA GLN A 387 -26.30 20.93 -0.73
C GLN A 387 -25.48 22.19 -0.44
N ASP A 388 -26.09 23.37 -0.62
CA ASP A 388 -25.39 24.66 -0.56
C ASP A 388 -26.28 25.76 0.05
N PRO A 389 -25.96 26.29 1.25
CA PRO A 389 -24.87 25.85 2.13
C PRO A 389 -25.23 24.54 2.89
N PRO A 390 -24.26 23.61 3.09
CA PRO A 390 -24.51 22.30 3.71
C PRO A 390 -25.30 22.33 5.02
N ASN A 391 -24.86 23.16 5.97
CA ASN A 391 -25.42 23.13 7.32
C ASN A 391 -26.84 23.74 7.41
N ASN A 392 -27.30 24.45 6.38
CA ASN A 392 -28.67 24.94 6.31
C ASN A 392 -29.63 23.92 5.69
N GLY A 393 -29.13 22.76 5.24
CA GLY A 393 -29.95 21.73 4.61
C GLY A 393 -30.49 22.10 3.22
N VAL A 394 -29.99 23.17 2.61
CA VAL A 394 -30.57 23.69 1.35
C VAL A 394 -30.11 22.86 0.16
N LEU A 395 -31.06 22.28 -0.56
CA LEU A 395 -30.82 21.45 -1.75
C LEU A 395 -31.08 22.25 -3.04
N ASN A 396 -30.12 22.20 -3.97
CA ASN A 396 -30.23 22.76 -5.31
C ASN A 396 -30.05 21.62 -6.33
N THR A 397 -31.05 21.36 -7.15
CA THR A 397 -31.06 20.19 -8.00
C THR A 397 -30.21 20.38 -9.25
N ILE A 398 -29.26 19.46 -9.46
CA ILE A 398 -28.37 19.45 -10.61
C ILE A 398 -29.08 18.81 -11.81
N GLY A 399 -29.59 17.59 -11.65
CA GLY A 399 -30.27 16.86 -12.73
C GLY A 399 -30.79 15.51 -12.27
N SER A 400 -31.52 14.84 -13.17
CA SER A 400 -32.06 13.50 -12.90
C SER A 400 -30.98 12.44 -13.03
N LEU A 401 -31.09 11.38 -12.22
CA LEU A 401 -30.27 10.17 -12.34
C LEU A 401 -30.53 9.44 -13.66
N GLY A 402 -31.73 9.60 -14.26
CA GLY A 402 -32.11 8.88 -15.48
C GLY A 402 -32.44 7.40 -15.27
N VAL A 403 -32.48 6.95 -14.02
CA VAL A 403 -32.94 5.63 -13.57
C VAL A 403 -33.97 5.83 -12.45
N ASP A 404 -34.90 4.89 -12.31
CA ASP A 404 -35.90 4.84 -11.24
C ASP A 404 -35.35 3.94 -10.12
N ALA A 405 -34.73 4.55 -9.12
CA ALA A 405 -34.04 3.83 -8.06
C ALA A 405 -35.02 3.57 -6.89
N THR A 406 -35.34 2.31 -6.63
CA THR A 406 -36.24 1.93 -5.52
C THR A 406 -35.59 2.16 -4.16
N SER A 407 -34.25 2.14 -4.12
CA SER A 407 -33.47 2.44 -2.92
C SER A 407 -32.09 2.98 -3.30
N ILE A 408 -31.59 3.90 -2.48
CA ILE A 408 -30.21 4.40 -2.55
C ILE A 408 -29.44 3.72 -1.42
N LEU A 409 -28.49 2.87 -1.80
CA LEU A 409 -27.80 1.98 -0.88
C LEU A 409 -26.45 2.56 -0.44
N GLY A 410 -25.93 3.54 -1.17
CA GLY A 410 -24.71 4.26 -0.84
C GLY A 410 -24.29 5.20 -1.99
N PHE A 411 -23.55 6.25 -1.66
CA PHE A 411 -22.97 7.18 -2.62
C PHE A 411 -21.67 7.68 -2.04
N ASP A 412 -20.61 7.63 -2.83
CA ASP A 412 -19.28 8.04 -2.40
C ASP A 412 -18.53 8.65 -3.59
N ILE A 413 -17.66 9.61 -3.27
CA ILE A 413 -16.79 10.28 -4.21
C ILE A 413 -15.35 10.12 -3.73
N ARG A 414 -14.55 9.46 -4.57
CA ARG A 414 -13.10 9.44 -4.43
C ARG A 414 -12.48 10.56 -5.24
N SER A 415 -11.75 11.46 -4.59
CA SER A 415 -11.02 12.54 -5.26
C SER A 415 -9.52 12.32 -5.17
N VAL A 416 -8.86 12.13 -6.31
CA VAL A 416 -7.40 11.91 -6.36
C VAL A 416 -6.84 12.66 -7.55
N GLY A 417 -5.73 13.39 -7.36
CA GLY A 417 -5.08 14.16 -8.43
C GLY A 417 -5.95 15.27 -9.05
N GLY A 418 -6.95 15.78 -8.32
CA GLY A 418 -7.92 16.77 -8.83
C GLY A 418 -9.04 16.19 -9.70
N ARG A 419 -9.18 14.87 -9.74
CA ARG A 419 -10.27 14.17 -10.43
C ARG A 419 -11.21 13.50 -9.43
N ASP A 420 -12.51 13.65 -9.68
CA ASP A 420 -13.57 12.99 -8.91
C ASP A 420 -14.05 11.72 -9.61
N VAL A 421 -14.07 10.61 -8.87
CA VAL A 421 -14.73 9.36 -9.23
C VAL A 421 -15.94 9.21 -8.30
N ALA A 422 -17.11 9.56 -8.83
CA ALA A 422 -18.37 9.50 -8.10
C ALA A 422 -19.13 8.23 -8.47
N VAL A 423 -19.42 7.37 -7.49
CA VAL A 423 -20.17 6.14 -7.68
C VAL A 423 -21.29 6.01 -6.66
N ALA A 424 -22.42 5.44 -7.10
CA ALA A 424 -23.53 5.12 -6.24
C ALA A 424 -23.90 3.65 -6.36
N ALA A 425 -24.30 3.08 -5.23
CA ALA A 425 -25.01 1.81 -5.16
C ALA A 425 -26.50 2.10 -5.21
N LEU A 426 -27.16 1.71 -6.30
CA LEU A 426 -28.59 1.92 -6.51
C LEU A 426 -29.29 0.57 -6.67
N GLU A 427 -30.46 0.43 -6.04
CA GLU A 427 -31.36 -0.68 -6.35
C GLU A 427 -32.28 -0.26 -7.52
N VAL A 428 -32.19 -0.97 -8.64
CA VAL A 428 -33.05 -0.73 -9.81
C VAL A 428 -33.65 -2.07 -10.23
N GLY A 429 -34.98 -2.17 -10.18
CA GLY A 429 -35.68 -3.42 -10.49
C GLY A 429 -35.36 -4.57 -9.51
N GLY A 430 -35.01 -4.26 -8.26
CA GLY A 430 -34.68 -5.23 -7.21
C GLY A 430 -33.25 -5.77 -7.25
N ILE A 431 -32.37 -5.17 -8.07
CA ILE A 431 -30.96 -5.57 -8.21
C ILE A 431 -30.07 -4.43 -7.69
N SER A 432 -29.15 -4.75 -6.78
CA SER A 432 -28.08 -3.84 -6.34
C SER A 432 -27.05 -3.66 -7.45
N GLY A 433 -27.05 -2.49 -8.08
CA GLY A 433 -26.09 -2.13 -9.12
C GLY A 433 -25.11 -1.04 -8.68
N LEU A 434 -23.89 -1.09 -9.21
CA LEU A 434 -22.95 0.02 -9.16
C LEU A 434 -23.17 0.94 -10.35
N TYR A 435 -23.23 2.24 -10.09
CA TYR A 435 -23.43 3.27 -11.12
C TYR A 435 -22.36 4.36 -11.00
N ASN A 436 -21.81 4.79 -12.13
CA ASN A 436 -21.07 6.04 -12.20
C ASN A 436 -22.05 7.21 -12.19
N ILE A 437 -21.78 8.25 -11.40
CA ILE A 437 -22.61 9.45 -11.30
C ILE A 437 -21.88 10.63 -11.92
N ASN A 438 -22.50 11.27 -12.92
CA ASN A 438 -21.95 12.50 -13.48
C ASN A 438 -22.33 13.70 -12.61
N LEU A 439 -21.38 14.23 -11.84
CA LEU A 439 -21.62 15.33 -10.89
C LEU A 439 -22.11 16.64 -11.52
N SER A 440 -21.91 16.84 -12.83
CA SER A 440 -22.35 18.05 -13.54
C SER A 440 -23.76 17.97 -14.12
N THR A 441 -24.26 16.75 -14.38
CA THR A 441 -25.57 16.52 -15.02
C THR A 441 -26.54 15.72 -14.18
N GLY A 442 -26.06 15.03 -13.15
CA GLY A 442 -26.81 14.07 -12.34
C GLY A 442 -26.95 12.68 -12.95
N GLN A 443 -26.60 12.47 -14.23
CA GLN A 443 -26.86 11.20 -14.92
C GLN A 443 -26.10 10.02 -14.29
N ALA A 444 -26.83 8.94 -14.01
CA ALA A 444 -26.30 7.66 -13.57
C ALA A 444 -26.03 6.74 -14.79
N SER A 445 -24.90 6.05 -14.78
CA SER A 445 -24.54 5.06 -15.81
C SER A 445 -24.21 3.73 -15.16
N PHE A 446 -24.96 2.68 -15.49
CA PHE A 446 -24.77 1.34 -14.92
C PHE A 446 -23.38 0.79 -15.26
N VAL A 447 -22.69 0.27 -14.25
CA VAL A 447 -21.39 -0.40 -14.39
C VAL A 447 -21.62 -1.91 -14.44
N ASN A 448 -21.99 -2.51 -13.31
CA ASN A 448 -22.40 -3.91 -13.20
C ASN A 448 -23.10 -4.15 -11.83
N GLN A 449 -23.58 -5.36 -11.58
CA GLN A 449 -24.07 -5.79 -10.27
C GLN A 449 -22.94 -5.78 -9.24
N ILE A 450 -23.28 -5.50 -7.97
CA ILE A 450 -22.32 -5.52 -6.86
C ILE A 450 -22.34 -6.89 -6.21
N ALA A 451 -21.15 -7.44 -5.97
CA ALA A 451 -20.93 -8.79 -5.46
C ALA A 451 -21.70 -9.83 -6.29
N ASP A 452 -22.19 -10.88 -5.65
CA ASP A 452 -23.06 -11.92 -6.25
C ASP A 452 -24.52 -11.46 -6.46
N GLY A 453 -24.79 -10.15 -6.50
CA GLY A 453 -26.13 -9.58 -6.61
C GLY A 453 -26.89 -9.48 -5.28
N ARG A 454 -26.21 -9.70 -4.14
CA ARG A 454 -26.77 -9.50 -2.79
C ARG A 454 -27.26 -8.06 -2.56
N GLN A 455 -28.19 -7.90 -1.62
CA GLN A 455 -28.57 -6.59 -1.11
C GLN A 455 -27.42 -5.96 -0.32
N ILE A 456 -27.22 -4.65 -0.55
CA ILE A 456 -26.25 -3.84 0.19
C ILE A 456 -26.96 -2.60 0.76
N ASN A 457 -26.39 -1.96 1.76
CA ASN A 457 -26.95 -0.77 2.42
C ASN A 457 -25.87 0.21 2.87
N GLY A 458 -24.66 0.10 2.33
CA GLY A 458 -23.61 1.09 2.43
C GLY A 458 -22.57 0.87 1.33
N LEU A 459 -21.89 1.93 0.92
CA LEU A 459 -20.80 1.92 -0.04
C LEU A 459 -19.72 2.86 0.48
N ALA A 460 -18.47 2.41 0.49
CA ALA A 460 -17.32 3.22 0.84
C ALA A 460 -16.13 2.93 -0.08
N LEU A 461 -15.38 3.96 -0.46
CA LEU A 461 -14.22 3.90 -1.34
C LEU A 461 -12.95 4.11 -0.50
N PRO A 462 -12.05 3.12 -0.42
CA PRO A 462 -10.80 3.31 0.28
C PRO A 462 -9.92 4.34 -0.44
N LEU A 463 -9.22 5.14 0.36
CA LEU A 463 -8.24 6.13 -0.09
C LEU A 463 -6.83 5.61 0.25
N PRO A 464 -5.90 5.56 -0.74
CA PRO A 464 -4.50 5.31 -0.44
C PRO A 464 -3.96 6.40 0.49
N THR A 465 -3.26 5.99 1.56
CA THR A 465 -2.57 6.91 2.48
C THR A 465 -1.09 7.04 2.14
N ALA A 466 -0.60 6.18 1.24
CA ALA A 466 0.74 6.16 0.70
C ALA A 466 0.73 5.68 -0.76
N TYR A 467 1.73 6.11 -1.51
CA TYR A 467 1.99 5.71 -2.88
C TYR A 467 3.45 5.29 -3.02
N ALA A 468 3.67 4.17 -3.69
CA ALA A 468 4.98 3.73 -4.13
C ALA A 468 5.14 3.93 -5.64
N LEU A 469 6.34 4.35 -6.03
CA LEU A 469 6.78 4.24 -7.42
C LEU A 469 7.38 2.86 -7.59
N THR A 470 6.88 2.08 -8.54
CA THR A 470 7.37 0.73 -8.82
C THR A 470 7.75 0.56 -10.29
N VAL A 471 8.54 -0.47 -10.59
CA VAL A 471 8.83 -0.91 -11.96
C VAL A 471 8.46 -2.39 -12.06
N ARG A 472 7.50 -2.71 -12.92
CA ARG A 472 7.07 -4.08 -13.20
C ARG A 472 7.17 -4.34 -14.69
N ASN A 473 7.90 -5.39 -15.08
CA ASN A 473 8.11 -5.77 -16.48
C ASN A 473 8.64 -4.60 -17.35
N GLY A 474 9.54 -3.77 -16.77
CA GLY A 474 10.11 -2.61 -17.43
C GLY A 474 9.18 -1.38 -17.55
N VAL A 475 7.96 -1.45 -16.99
CA VAL A 475 6.99 -0.35 -17.00
C VAL A 475 6.97 0.31 -15.62
N GLU A 476 7.07 1.63 -15.59
CA GLU A 476 6.92 2.41 -14.36
C GLU A 476 5.46 2.50 -13.94
N ARG A 477 5.19 2.34 -12.65
CA ARG A 477 3.83 2.30 -12.13
C ARG A 477 3.71 3.06 -10.81
N ILE A 478 2.57 3.71 -10.60
CA ILE A 478 2.19 4.33 -9.33
C ILE A 478 1.24 3.38 -8.61
N VAL A 479 1.67 2.93 -7.43
CA VAL A 479 0.99 1.91 -6.63
C VAL A 479 0.51 2.56 -5.34
N GLY A 480 -0.79 2.71 -5.15
CA GLY A 480 -1.38 3.28 -3.93
C GLY A 480 -1.74 2.20 -2.93
N PHE A 481 -1.48 2.41 -1.64
CA PHE A 481 -1.81 1.48 -0.55
C PHE A 481 -2.08 2.24 0.77
N ASN A 482 -2.50 1.51 1.80
CA ASN A 482 -2.61 2.04 3.16
C ASN A 482 -1.44 1.55 4.01
N GLU A 483 -0.79 2.45 4.73
CA GLU A 483 0.34 2.13 5.62
C GLU A 483 0.03 1.10 6.71
N ALA A 484 -1.22 1.00 7.16
CA ALA A 484 -1.63 -0.01 8.13
C ALA A 484 -1.66 -1.43 7.52
N ALA A 485 -1.64 -1.52 6.19
CA ALA A 485 -1.67 -2.80 5.47
C ALA A 485 -0.97 -2.71 4.10
N PRO A 486 0.35 -2.47 4.07
CA PRO A 486 1.08 -2.10 2.85
C PRO A 486 1.10 -3.18 1.76
N ARG A 487 0.82 -4.45 2.12
CA ARG A 487 0.72 -5.56 1.17
C ARG A 487 -0.51 -5.46 0.27
N ALA A 488 -1.58 -4.79 0.74
CA ALA A 488 -2.81 -4.62 -0.02
C ALA A 488 -2.75 -3.35 -0.88
N ILE A 489 -2.65 -3.55 -2.18
CA ILE A 489 -2.67 -2.45 -3.14
C ILE A 489 -4.12 -2.01 -3.40
N LEU A 490 -4.33 -0.69 -3.44
CA LEU A 490 -5.61 -0.02 -3.69
C LEU A 490 -5.66 0.64 -5.07
N ASN A 491 -4.51 0.85 -5.68
CA ASN A 491 -4.36 1.46 -7.00
C ASN A 491 -3.07 0.97 -7.63
N ASP A 492 -3.10 0.61 -8.91
CA ASP A 492 -1.90 0.21 -9.66
C ASP A 492 -2.03 0.68 -11.11
N VAL A 493 -1.30 1.74 -11.46
CA VAL A 493 -1.40 2.35 -12.78
C VAL A 493 -0.05 2.61 -13.42
N ALA A 494 0.06 2.30 -14.72
CA ALA A 494 1.26 2.59 -15.50
C ALA A 494 1.44 4.10 -15.69
N VAL A 495 2.66 4.58 -15.48
CA VAL A 495 3.03 5.96 -15.78
C VAL A 495 3.10 6.14 -17.30
N THR A 496 2.44 7.18 -17.79
CA THR A 496 2.43 7.56 -19.21
C THR A 496 2.84 9.03 -19.36
N GLY A 497 3.23 9.47 -20.56
CA GLY A 497 3.56 10.88 -20.81
C GLY A 497 5.01 11.30 -20.49
N LEU A 498 5.85 10.38 -20.02
CA LEU A 498 7.30 10.59 -19.90
C LEU A 498 7.96 10.71 -21.29
N GLN A 499 9.14 11.34 -21.36
CA GLN A 499 9.92 11.34 -22.59
C GLN A 499 10.43 9.92 -22.93
N PRO A 500 10.65 9.60 -24.22
CA PRO A 500 11.16 8.28 -24.61
C PRO A 500 12.47 7.92 -23.90
N GLY A 501 12.49 6.75 -23.25
CA GLY A 501 13.66 6.25 -22.51
C GLY A 501 13.90 6.91 -21.15
N GLU A 502 13.01 7.81 -20.71
CA GLU A 502 13.06 8.41 -19.38
C GLU A 502 12.39 7.51 -18.34
N SER A 503 12.93 7.58 -17.13
CA SER A 503 12.43 6.90 -15.92
C SER A 503 12.30 7.91 -14.79
N LEU A 504 11.42 7.67 -13.83
CA LEU A 504 11.32 8.44 -12.59
C LEU A 504 12.35 7.97 -11.55
N LEU A 505 12.87 8.89 -10.76
CA LEU A 505 13.90 8.64 -9.74
C LEU A 505 13.36 8.72 -8.31
N GLY A 506 12.23 9.40 -8.13
CA GLY A 506 11.56 9.63 -6.86
C GLY A 506 10.25 10.39 -7.09
N ILE A 507 9.35 10.34 -6.10
CA ILE A 507 8.04 10.98 -6.13
C ILE A 507 7.74 11.62 -4.78
N ASP A 508 6.93 12.68 -4.76
CA ASP A 508 6.37 13.26 -3.52
C ASP A 508 5.14 14.16 -3.79
N PHE A 509 4.25 14.32 -2.80
CA PHE A 509 3.09 15.20 -2.87
C PHE A 509 3.43 16.63 -2.47
N ARG A 510 2.97 17.60 -3.25
CA ARG A 510 3.12 19.03 -2.92
C ARG A 510 2.06 19.48 -1.89
N PRO A 511 2.45 19.93 -0.69
CA PRO A 511 1.52 20.40 0.35
C PRO A 511 0.53 21.47 -0.13
N ALA A 512 0.99 22.36 -1.00
CA ALA A 512 0.20 23.51 -1.43
C ALA A 512 -1.01 23.17 -2.33
N ASN A 513 -1.00 22.03 -3.03
CA ASN A 513 -2.05 21.69 -3.99
C ASN A 513 -2.44 20.19 -4.01
N GLY A 514 -1.75 19.33 -3.27
CA GLY A 514 -2.05 17.90 -3.21
C GLY A 514 -1.71 17.12 -4.48
N LEU A 515 -0.96 17.70 -5.42
CA LEU A 515 -0.53 16.99 -6.63
C LEU A 515 0.74 16.18 -6.35
N LEU A 516 0.83 14.99 -6.96
CA LEU A 516 2.02 14.15 -6.94
C LEU A 516 3.01 14.66 -7.99
N TYR A 517 4.27 14.82 -7.59
CA TYR A 517 5.36 15.18 -8.48
C TYR A 517 6.36 14.03 -8.58
N GLY A 518 7.04 13.92 -9.72
CA GLY A 518 8.10 12.94 -9.94
C GLY A 518 9.31 13.55 -10.63
N LEU A 519 10.51 13.15 -10.19
CA LEU A 519 11.77 13.59 -10.78
C LEU A 519 12.21 12.61 -11.87
N GLY A 520 12.28 13.05 -13.11
CA GLY A 520 12.74 12.25 -14.24
C GLY A 520 14.26 12.15 -14.35
N SER A 521 14.74 11.01 -14.83
CA SER A 521 16.17 10.69 -15.05
C SER A 521 16.82 11.51 -16.16
N SER A 522 16.02 12.23 -16.97
CA SER A 522 16.51 13.17 -17.97
C SER A 522 16.52 14.63 -17.47
N ASN A 523 16.53 14.85 -16.15
CA ASN A 523 16.50 16.16 -15.50
C ASN A 523 15.21 16.94 -15.78
N ARG A 524 14.06 16.27 -15.70
CA ARG A 524 12.74 16.90 -15.84
C ARG A 524 11.94 16.68 -14.56
N LEU A 525 11.05 17.62 -14.28
CA LEU A 525 10.06 17.46 -13.23
C LEU A 525 8.71 17.19 -13.88
N TYR A 526 7.95 16.26 -13.32
CA TYR A 526 6.61 15.91 -13.78
C TYR A 526 5.60 16.12 -12.67
N ALA A 527 4.41 16.59 -13.01
CA ALA A 527 3.20 16.41 -12.21
C ALA A 527 2.49 15.16 -12.72
N ILE A 528 2.16 14.23 -11.83
CA ILE A 528 1.64 12.90 -12.15
C ILE A 528 0.26 12.78 -11.53
N ASP A 529 -0.72 12.36 -12.32
CA ASP A 529 -2.01 11.94 -11.78
C ASP A 529 -1.88 10.50 -11.24
N PRO A 530 -2.03 10.27 -9.91
CA PRO A 530 -1.87 8.94 -9.34
C PRO A 530 -2.96 7.95 -9.77
N VAL A 531 -4.11 8.42 -10.29
CA VAL A 531 -5.24 7.56 -10.72
C VAL A 531 -5.07 7.06 -12.14
N THR A 532 -4.46 7.86 -13.01
CA THR A 532 -4.32 7.53 -14.44
C THR A 532 -2.89 7.20 -14.83
N GLY A 533 -1.93 7.58 -13.99
CA GLY A 533 -0.51 7.55 -14.28
C GLY A 533 -0.08 8.59 -15.32
N ALA A 534 -0.97 9.49 -15.76
CA ALA A 534 -0.63 10.51 -16.74
C ALA A 534 0.35 11.52 -16.13
N ALA A 535 1.57 11.57 -16.66
CA ALA A 535 2.59 12.53 -16.30
C ALA A 535 2.56 13.72 -17.28
N SER A 536 2.58 14.91 -16.73
CA SER A 536 2.71 16.18 -17.46
C SER A 536 3.98 16.88 -17.02
N GLN A 537 4.82 17.28 -17.98
CA GLN A 537 6.06 17.96 -17.65
C GLN A 537 5.77 19.33 -17.01
N VAL A 538 6.48 19.62 -15.93
CA VAL A 538 6.51 20.92 -15.28
C VAL A 538 7.62 21.76 -15.92
N GLY A 539 7.28 22.99 -16.31
CA GLY A 539 8.19 23.88 -17.03
C GLY A 539 8.38 23.50 -18.51
N SER A 540 9.35 24.12 -19.17
CA SER A 540 9.53 24.05 -20.62
C SER A 540 10.69 23.15 -21.09
N GLY A 541 11.45 22.54 -20.19
CA GLY A 541 12.64 21.78 -20.57
C GLY A 541 13.34 21.07 -19.41
N GLN A 542 14.51 20.50 -19.72
CA GLN A 542 15.41 19.91 -18.74
C GLN A 542 16.05 21.01 -17.89
N PHE A 543 16.25 20.77 -16.60
CA PHE A 543 17.10 21.67 -15.80
C PHE A 543 18.58 21.43 -16.10
N ALA A 544 19.38 22.50 -15.97
CA ALA A 544 20.72 22.57 -16.53
C ALA A 544 21.77 21.69 -15.84
N VAL A 545 21.56 21.32 -14.57
CA VAL A 545 22.51 20.53 -13.81
C VAL A 545 22.18 19.04 -13.95
N PRO A 546 23.08 18.20 -14.49
CA PRO A 546 22.81 16.77 -14.61
C PRO A 546 22.71 16.05 -13.27
N LEU A 547 21.71 15.19 -13.14
CA LEU A 547 21.65 14.21 -12.08
C LEU A 547 22.63 13.07 -12.36
N THR A 548 23.41 12.70 -11.36
CA THR A 548 24.14 11.44 -11.35
C THR A 548 23.14 10.30 -11.20
N PRO A 549 23.24 9.22 -12.01
CA PRO A 549 22.34 8.08 -11.92
C PRO A 549 22.31 7.46 -10.52
N GLY A 550 21.11 7.08 -10.05
CA GLY A 550 20.86 6.46 -8.75
C GLY A 550 19.44 6.77 -8.26
N ALA A 551 18.96 6.03 -7.25
CA ALA A 551 17.71 6.36 -6.57
C ALA A 551 17.82 7.76 -5.94
N ALA A 552 16.74 8.54 -5.99
CA ALA A 552 16.70 9.89 -5.44
C ALA A 552 15.57 10.02 -4.42
N GLY A 553 15.91 10.44 -3.20
CA GLY A 553 14.92 10.97 -2.27
C GLY A 553 14.38 12.28 -2.84
N LEU A 554 13.07 12.42 -2.95
CA LEU A 554 12.37 13.62 -3.41
C LEU A 554 11.40 14.02 -2.30
N ASP A 555 11.41 15.28 -1.88
CA ASP A 555 10.50 15.72 -0.81
C ASP A 555 10.22 17.23 -0.85
N PHE A 556 9.00 17.64 -0.54
CA PHE A 556 8.60 19.03 -0.53
C PHE A 556 8.94 19.72 0.79
N ASN A 557 9.64 20.84 0.68
CA ASN A 557 9.77 21.77 1.78
C ASN A 557 8.51 22.65 1.87
N PRO A 558 7.67 22.48 2.91
CA PRO A 558 6.38 23.17 3.03
C PRO A 558 6.52 24.67 3.31
N THR A 559 7.65 25.11 3.88
CA THR A 559 7.85 26.50 4.33
C THR A 559 8.23 27.46 3.20
N VAL A 560 9.01 26.98 2.24
CA VAL A 560 9.49 27.78 1.09
C VAL A 560 8.91 27.31 -0.24
N ASP A 561 8.10 26.24 -0.20
CA ASP A 561 7.47 25.61 -1.35
C ASP A 561 8.50 25.27 -2.44
N ARG A 562 9.46 24.42 -2.06
CA ARG A 562 10.55 23.94 -2.92
C ARG A 562 10.69 22.44 -2.80
N ILE A 563 11.03 21.79 -3.91
CA ILE A 563 11.26 20.35 -3.93
C ILE A 563 12.73 20.10 -3.65
N ARG A 564 13.02 19.36 -2.58
CA ARG A 564 14.33 18.82 -2.27
C ARG A 564 14.55 17.56 -3.10
N PHE A 565 15.76 17.37 -3.58
CA PHE A 565 16.21 16.04 -3.96
C PHE A 565 17.58 15.74 -3.37
N VAL A 566 17.77 14.49 -2.98
CA VAL A 566 19.07 13.90 -2.64
C VAL A 566 19.24 12.60 -3.41
N ASN A 567 20.47 12.22 -3.74
CA ASN A 567 20.71 10.93 -4.39
C ASN A 567 21.90 10.18 -3.79
N GLN A 568 22.08 8.95 -4.27
CA GLN A 568 23.16 8.07 -3.83
C GLN A 568 24.58 8.58 -4.13
N ALA A 569 24.74 9.60 -4.99
CA ALA A 569 26.04 10.26 -5.19
C ALA A 569 26.30 11.39 -4.18
N GLY A 570 25.39 11.63 -3.23
CA GLY A 570 25.45 12.72 -2.28
C GLY A 570 25.11 14.09 -2.88
N GLN A 571 24.57 14.14 -4.11
CA GLN A 571 24.04 15.39 -4.66
C GLN A 571 22.83 15.83 -3.84
N ASN A 572 22.72 17.13 -3.61
CA ASN A 572 21.67 17.75 -2.83
C ASN A 572 21.23 19.03 -3.56
N GLY A 573 19.96 19.15 -3.89
CA GLY A 573 19.48 20.32 -4.62
C GLY A 573 18.03 20.65 -4.37
N ARG A 574 17.60 21.79 -4.91
CA ARG A 574 16.22 22.24 -4.88
C ARG A 574 15.69 22.55 -6.26
N LEU A 575 14.42 22.23 -6.49
CA LEU A 575 13.67 22.62 -7.66
C LEU A 575 12.53 23.56 -7.28
N ASN A 576 12.19 24.47 -8.20
CA ASN A 576 10.99 25.25 -8.15
C ASN A 576 9.83 24.40 -8.70
N PRO A 577 8.76 24.17 -7.93
CA PRO A 577 7.66 23.28 -8.33
C PRO A 577 6.74 23.85 -9.42
N ASP A 578 6.82 25.15 -9.72
CA ASP A 578 6.02 25.78 -10.76
C ASP A 578 6.78 25.86 -12.10
N THR A 579 8.11 25.97 -12.05
CA THR A 579 8.95 26.14 -13.26
C THR A 579 9.81 24.94 -13.60
N GLY A 580 9.99 23.98 -12.68
CA GLY A 580 10.88 22.84 -12.84
C GLY A 580 12.38 23.20 -12.81
N ALA A 581 12.73 24.47 -12.55
CA ALA A 581 14.11 24.93 -12.57
C ALA A 581 14.83 24.72 -11.22
N ILE A 582 16.15 24.54 -11.26
CA ILE A 582 16.99 24.49 -10.06
C ILE A 582 16.95 25.85 -9.33
N VAL A 583 16.85 25.78 -8.01
CA VAL A 583 16.96 26.93 -7.11
C VAL A 583 18.39 27.01 -6.60
N ASP A 584 19.09 28.04 -7.07
CA ASP A 584 20.49 28.28 -6.76
C ASP A 584 20.71 28.62 -5.28
N PHE A 585 21.74 28.00 -4.69
CA PHE A 585 22.20 28.26 -3.33
C PHE A 585 23.00 29.56 -3.22
N ASP A 586 23.76 29.91 -4.26
CA ASP A 586 24.75 30.97 -4.22
C ASP A 586 24.69 31.87 -5.47
N THR A 587 23.98 32.99 -5.35
CA THR A 587 23.84 33.98 -6.42
C THR A 587 25.16 34.70 -6.80
N LEU A 588 26.28 34.43 -6.12
CA LEU A 588 27.53 35.19 -6.26
C LEU A 588 28.55 34.53 -7.21
N THR A 589 28.38 33.26 -7.55
CA THR A 589 29.34 32.52 -8.39
C THR A 589 28.67 32.12 -9.71
N GLY A 590 28.81 32.94 -10.74
CA GLY A 590 28.01 32.84 -11.99
C GLY A 590 27.78 31.42 -12.52
N GLY A 591 26.51 31.01 -12.57
CA GLY A 591 26.03 29.71 -13.05
C GLY A 591 25.03 29.11 -12.04
N ILE A 592 23.99 28.41 -12.53
CA ILE A 592 23.02 27.73 -11.65
C ILE A 592 23.70 26.51 -11.01
N GLN A 593 23.80 26.46 -9.68
CA GLN A 593 24.44 25.36 -8.94
C GLN A 593 23.46 24.63 -8.00
N LEU A 594 23.83 23.42 -7.60
CA LEU A 594 23.14 22.66 -6.54
C LEU A 594 23.49 23.22 -5.16
N ASP A 595 22.74 22.79 -4.14
CA ASP A 595 23.13 23.03 -2.75
C ASP A 595 24.41 22.22 -2.42
N ARG A 596 25.06 22.50 -1.28
CA ARG A 596 26.29 21.79 -0.91
C ARG A 596 26.01 20.29 -0.71
N ASN A 597 26.92 19.46 -1.23
CA ASN A 597 26.91 18.01 -1.03
C ASN A 597 26.85 17.65 0.45
N LEU A 598 26.32 16.46 0.73
CA LEU A 598 26.16 15.96 2.10
C LEU A 598 27.53 15.69 2.75
N VAL A 599 27.72 16.21 3.96
CA VAL A 599 28.94 16.04 4.78
C VAL A 599 28.55 15.98 6.26
N TYR A 600 29.14 15.06 7.02
CA TYR A 600 28.94 15.03 8.48
C TYR A 600 29.55 16.24 9.18
N ALA A 601 28.89 16.70 10.24
CA ALA A 601 29.42 17.75 11.09
C ALA A 601 30.79 17.37 11.69
N THR A 602 31.70 18.33 11.77
CA THR A 602 33.00 18.13 12.40
C THR A 602 32.83 17.69 13.86
N GLY A 603 33.30 16.49 14.20
CA GLY A 603 33.23 15.96 15.56
C GLY A 603 31.95 15.18 15.90
N ASP A 604 31.14 14.80 14.91
CA ASP A 604 30.03 13.86 15.10
C ASP A 604 30.58 12.46 15.47
N SER A 605 30.80 12.23 16.77
CA SER A 605 31.35 10.97 17.29
C SER A 605 30.31 9.85 17.38
N LEU A 606 29.02 10.14 17.16
CA LEU A 606 27.95 9.14 17.18
C LEU A 606 27.99 8.26 15.93
N ARG A 607 28.46 8.82 14.81
CA ARG A 607 28.67 8.07 13.57
C ARG A 607 29.53 6.82 13.78
N ASP A 608 30.68 6.96 14.42
CA ASP A 608 31.64 5.86 14.62
C ASP A 608 31.12 4.79 15.59
N SER A 609 30.15 5.13 16.45
CA SER A 609 29.52 4.17 17.37
C SER A 609 28.32 3.43 16.78
N PHE A 610 27.75 3.91 15.66
CA PHE A 610 26.54 3.35 15.05
C PHE A 610 26.72 2.82 13.64
N ALA A 611 27.80 3.18 12.94
CA ALA A 611 28.05 2.72 11.58
C ALA A 611 28.34 1.21 11.54
N SER A 612 27.49 0.46 10.82
CA SER A 612 27.70 -0.97 10.54
C SER A 612 28.81 -1.20 9.51
N ARG A 613 29.22 -0.16 8.76
CA ARG A 613 30.17 -0.21 7.63
C ARG A 613 31.18 0.96 7.68
N ASN A 614 32.31 0.80 6.98
CA ASN A 614 33.53 1.63 7.06
C ASN A 614 33.28 3.16 7.17
N SER A 615 33.77 3.78 8.24
CA SER A 615 33.66 5.20 8.58
C SER A 615 34.39 6.18 7.65
N ASN A 616 35.08 5.70 6.59
CA ASN A 616 35.74 6.55 5.60
C ASN A 616 34.90 6.86 4.36
N ASN A 617 33.74 6.22 4.17
CA ASN A 617 32.88 6.51 3.02
C ASN A 617 32.13 7.84 3.21
N PRO A 618 31.97 8.65 2.15
CA PRO A 618 31.09 9.82 2.19
C PRO A 618 29.63 9.40 2.44
N PRO A 619 28.81 10.28 3.05
CA PRO A 619 27.39 9.98 3.28
C PRO A 619 26.65 9.83 1.96
N VAL A 620 25.76 8.85 1.91
CA VAL A 620 24.91 8.54 0.75
C VAL A 620 23.47 8.75 1.16
N GLY A 621 22.94 9.92 0.79
CA GLY A 621 21.53 10.27 1.03
C GLY A 621 20.63 9.46 0.12
N ALA A 622 20.05 8.39 0.65
CA ALA A 622 19.15 7.51 -0.10
C ALA A 622 17.67 7.88 0.08
N GLY A 623 17.35 8.71 1.08
CA GLY A 623 16.03 9.32 1.27
C GLY A 623 16.14 10.58 2.12
N ALA A 624 15.27 11.57 1.88
CA ALA A 624 15.23 12.80 2.66
C ALA A 624 13.78 13.28 2.80
N ALA A 625 13.39 13.75 3.98
CA ALA A 625 12.01 14.14 4.25
C ALA A 625 11.90 15.28 5.28
N TYR A 626 10.91 16.15 5.11
CA TYR A 626 10.61 17.28 5.97
C TYR A 626 9.47 17.00 6.95
N VAL A 627 9.64 17.37 8.22
CA VAL A 627 8.51 17.47 9.17
C VAL A 627 7.68 18.73 8.91
N ASN A 628 6.51 18.81 9.56
CA ASN A 628 5.49 19.84 9.34
C ASN A 628 5.03 19.93 7.87
N ASN A 629 4.88 18.78 7.20
CA ASN A 629 4.55 18.68 5.78
C ASN A 629 3.07 19.01 5.49
N PHE A 630 2.68 20.26 5.75
CA PHE A 630 1.32 20.78 5.52
C PHE A 630 1.36 22.22 4.98
N ALA A 631 0.31 22.63 4.27
CA ALA A 631 0.22 23.96 3.67
C ALA A 631 0.26 25.07 4.74
N GLY A 632 1.15 26.05 4.56
CA GLY A 632 1.27 27.20 5.47
C GLY A 632 2.14 26.94 6.72
N ALA A 633 2.89 25.84 6.77
CA ALA A 633 3.87 25.60 7.82
C ALA A 633 4.87 26.79 7.96
N THR A 634 5.14 27.21 9.19
CA THR A 634 6.05 28.33 9.49
C THR A 634 7.45 27.88 9.89
N SER A 635 7.65 26.58 10.13
CA SER A 635 8.93 25.95 10.43
C SER A 635 8.96 24.52 9.91
N THR A 636 10.15 24.00 9.62
CA THR A 636 10.35 22.60 9.20
C THR A 636 11.76 22.15 9.61
N THR A 637 12.01 20.84 9.61
CA THR A 637 13.32 20.22 9.82
C THR A 637 13.50 19.09 8.80
N LEU A 638 14.69 19.00 8.22
CA LEU A 638 15.04 17.96 7.24
C LEU A 638 15.72 16.78 7.94
N PHE A 639 15.21 15.59 7.66
CA PHE A 639 15.82 14.32 8.01
C PHE A 639 16.32 13.63 6.75
N VAL A 640 17.42 12.89 6.87
CA VAL A 640 18.01 12.12 5.77
C VAL A 640 18.34 10.73 6.29
N ILE A 641 18.14 9.71 5.47
CA ILE A 641 18.65 8.37 5.75
C ILE A 641 19.96 8.18 5.01
N ASP A 642 21.04 7.93 5.75
CA ASP A 642 22.33 7.53 5.19
C ASP A 642 22.42 6.00 5.09
N SER A 643 22.16 5.50 3.88
CA SER A 643 22.21 4.06 3.56
C SER A 643 23.60 3.43 3.68
N ASN A 644 24.68 4.22 3.66
CA ASN A 644 26.03 3.67 3.84
C ASN A 644 26.31 3.32 5.31
N ALA A 645 25.69 4.03 6.24
CA ALA A 645 25.96 3.93 7.66
C ALA A 645 24.77 3.35 8.45
N ASP A 646 23.64 3.08 7.80
CA ASP A 646 22.40 2.61 8.41
C ASP A 646 21.93 3.51 9.57
N VAL A 647 21.99 4.84 9.36
CA VAL A 647 21.62 5.84 10.37
C VAL A 647 20.61 6.85 9.84
N LEU A 648 19.77 7.33 10.76
CA LEU A 648 19.00 8.55 10.58
C LEU A 648 19.86 9.76 10.97
N VAL A 649 19.85 10.79 10.14
CA VAL A 649 20.56 12.04 10.40
C VAL A 649 19.63 13.25 10.24
N ARG A 650 19.95 14.34 10.93
CA ARG A 650 19.32 15.64 10.77
C ARG A 650 20.21 16.58 9.97
N GLN A 651 19.63 17.28 8.99
CA GLN A 651 20.31 18.33 8.25
C GLN A 651 19.83 19.71 8.70
N ASP A 652 20.71 20.48 9.34
CA ASP A 652 20.38 21.79 9.91
C ASP A 652 21.55 22.78 9.82
N PRO A 653 21.39 23.92 9.11
CA PRO A 653 20.29 24.26 8.21
C PRO A 653 20.25 23.38 6.94
N PRO A 654 19.07 23.09 6.36
CA PRO A 654 18.91 22.16 5.23
C PRO A 654 19.78 22.43 3.99
N ASN A 655 20.20 23.68 3.77
CA ASN A 655 20.86 24.08 2.54
C ASN A 655 22.40 23.99 2.60
N ASN A 656 23.00 23.77 3.77
CA ASN A 656 24.46 23.82 3.92
C ASN A 656 25.17 22.46 3.74
N GLY A 657 24.42 21.37 3.56
CA GLY A 657 24.99 20.03 3.38
C GLY A 657 25.32 19.29 4.70
N VAL A 658 25.23 19.94 5.86
CA VAL A 658 25.79 19.41 7.12
C VAL A 658 24.83 18.46 7.82
N LEU A 659 25.28 17.23 8.06
CA LEU A 659 24.54 16.14 8.71
C LEU A 659 24.95 15.96 10.17
N ASN A 660 23.97 15.74 11.05
CA ASN A 660 24.16 15.38 12.45
C ASN A 660 23.45 14.06 12.74
N THR A 661 24.17 13.06 13.24
CA THR A 661 23.62 11.72 13.52
C THR A 661 22.59 11.76 14.65
N ILE A 662 21.45 11.10 14.44
CA ILE A 662 20.41 10.89 15.47
C ILE A 662 20.61 9.51 16.11
N GLY A 663 20.68 8.47 15.29
CA GLY A 663 20.89 7.10 15.76
C GLY A 663 20.79 6.06 14.65
N SER A 664 21.12 4.82 14.99
CA SER A 664 21.06 3.67 14.08
C SER A 664 19.62 3.29 13.74
N LEU A 665 19.40 2.88 12.49
CA LEU A 665 18.15 2.28 12.04
C LEU A 665 17.92 0.88 12.64
N GLY A 666 18.99 0.17 13.02
CA GLY A 666 18.91 -1.19 13.57
C GLY A 666 18.63 -2.30 12.55
N ILE A 667 18.67 -1.97 11.24
CA ILE A 667 18.47 -2.88 10.11
C ILE A 667 19.51 -2.56 9.02
N ASP A 668 19.71 -3.47 8.06
CA ASP A 668 20.46 -3.17 6.83
C ASP A 668 19.60 -2.32 5.91
N ALA A 669 19.92 -1.02 5.80
CA ALA A 669 19.23 -0.07 4.94
C ALA A 669 20.08 0.30 3.71
N SER A 670 20.95 -0.61 3.27
CA SER A 670 21.78 -0.38 2.08
C SER A 670 20.97 -0.14 0.79
N SER A 671 19.68 -0.46 0.78
CA SER A 671 18.75 -0.18 -0.30
C SER A 671 17.49 0.56 0.21
N VAL A 672 17.64 1.83 0.55
CA VAL A 672 16.47 2.72 0.76
C VAL A 672 15.92 3.14 -0.59
N LEU A 673 14.63 2.89 -0.77
CA LEU A 673 13.89 3.12 -2.00
C LEU A 673 13.12 4.44 -1.93
N GLY A 674 12.73 4.89 -0.73
CA GLY A 674 12.06 6.16 -0.49
C GLY A 674 11.90 6.43 1.00
N PHE A 675 11.74 7.70 1.37
CA PHE A 675 11.53 8.14 2.75
C PHE A 675 10.70 9.42 2.73
N ASP A 676 9.64 9.44 3.52
CA ASP A 676 8.72 10.58 3.60
C ASP A 676 8.12 10.68 5.01
N ILE A 677 7.72 11.88 5.40
CA ILE A 677 7.15 12.24 6.69
C ILE A 677 5.83 12.98 6.49
N ARG A 678 4.78 12.42 7.10
CA ARG A 678 3.46 13.06 7.18
C ARG A 678 3.22 13.67 8.56
N SER A 679 2.70 14.89 8.59
CA SER A 679 2.47 15.65 9.82
C SER A 679 0.98 15.91 10.08
N VAL A 680 0.46 15.48 11.23
CA VAL A 680 -0.97 15.62 11.59
C VAL A 680 -1.12 16.16 13.00
N GLY A 681 -1.66 17.38 13.14
CA GLY A 681 -1.94 17.97 14.46
C GLY A 681 -0.69 18.04 15.37
N GLY A 682 0.51 18.16 14.78
CA GLY A 682 1.79 18.15 15.50
C GLY A 682 2.39 16.76 15.76
N ASN A 683 1.77 15.67 15.28
CA ASN A 683 2.32 14.33 15.31
C ASN A 683 2.95 13.96 13.96
N GLU A 684 4.15 13.39 14.00
CA GLU A 684 4.90 13.02 12.80
C GLU A 684 4.83 11.51 12.55
N THR A 685 4.47 11.12 11.33
CA THR A 685 4.52 9.74 10.83
C THR A 685 5.61 9.66 9.79
N ALA A 686 6.78 9.15 10.18
CA ALA A 686 7.92 8.97 9.30
C ALA A 686 7.98 7.52 8.79
N LEU A 687 7.94 7.35 7.47
CA LEU A 687 7.91 6.05 6.82
C LEU A 687 8.99 5.96 5.74
N ALA A 688 9.67 4.81 5.68
CA ALA A 688 10.65 4.50 4.65
C ALA A 688 10.26 3.21 3.92
N ALA A 689 10.42 3.19 2.60
CA ALA A 689 10.44 1.97 1.81
C ALA A 689 11.89 1.50 1.73
N ILE A 690 12.16 0.31 2.27
CA ILE A 690 13.51 -0.26 2.35
C ILE A 690 13.46 -1.67 1.79
N ASP A 691 14.37 -1.97 0.87
CA ASP A 691 14.58 -3.34 0.40
C ASP A 691 15.56 -4.05 1.33
N VAL A 692 15.10 -5.15 1.93
CA VAL A 692 15.93 -6.02 2.75
C VAL A 692 15.88 -7.41 2.14
N SER A 693 17.02 -7.88 1.61
CA SER A 693 17.16 -9.20 0.97
C SER A 693 16.21 -9.42 -0.22
N GLY A 694 15.93 -8.38 -1.02
CA GLY A 694 15.09 -8.46 -2.21
C GLY A 694 13.59 -8.32 -1.93
N VAL A 695 13.22 -8.01 -0.68
CA VAL A 695 11.85 -7.73 -0.28
C VAL A 695 11.72 -6.27 0.17
N SER A 696 11.03 -5.48 -0.65
CA SER A 696 10.67 -4.09 -0.38
C SER A 696 9.56 -4.01 0.65
N SER A 697 9.88 -3.52 1.85
CA SER A 697 8.95 -3.37 2.96
C SER A 697 8.85 -1.93 3.44
N LEU A 698 7.72 -1.60 4.05
CA LEU A 698 7.47 -0.33 4.71
C LEU A 698 7.97 -0.41 6.16
N TYR A 699 8.75 0.59 6.57
CA TYR A 699 9.28 0.73 7.92
C TYR A 699 8.84 2.06 8.53
N ARG A 700 8.46 2.04 9.81
CA ARG A 700 8.29 3.25 10.61
C ARG A 700 9.63 3.66 11.20
N ILE A 701 9.99 4.92 11.00
CA ILE A 701 11.26 5.48 11.47
C ILE A 701 11.00 6.36 12.69
N ASN A 702 11.67 6.07 13.81
CA ASN A 702 11.58 6.94 14.98
C ASN A 702 12.49 8.16 14.80
N LEU A 703 11.91 9.34 14.58
CA LEU A 703 12.67 10.58 14.35
C LEU A 703 13.53 11.05 15.54
N THR A 704 13.32 10.49 16.73
CA THR A 704 14.10 10.82 17.95
C THR A 704 15.26 9.86 18.18
N THR A 705 15.08 8.57 17.88
CA THR A 705 16.09 7.52 18.17
C THR A 705 16.78 6.97 16.93
N GLY A 706 16.24 7.21 15.74
CA GLY A 706 16.67 6.61 14.47
C GLY A 706 16.11 5.22 14.21
N GLN A 707 15.59 4.50 15.20
CA GLN A 707 15.22 3.09 15.02
C GLN A 707 14.10 2.88 13.98
N ALA A 708 14.30 1.89 13.11
CA ALA A 708 13.32 1.41 12.16
C ALA A 708 12.53 0.24 12.76
N ALA A 709 11.22 0.25 12.57
CA ALA A 709 10.33 -0.86 12.93
C ALA A 709 9.54 -1.27 11.68
N ILE A 710 9.57 -2.57 11.34
CA ILE A 710 8.83 -3.07 10.18
C ILE A 710 7.33 -2.87 10.38
N VAL A 711 6.67 -2.38 9.32
CA VAL A 711 5.21 -2.27 9.24
C VAL A 711 4.65 -3.42 8.42
N GLY A 712 5.31 -3.74 7.30
CA GLY A 712 5.00 -4.90 6.46
C GLY A 712 5.49 -4.72 5.03
N GLN A 713 5.44 -5.80 4.25
CA GLN A 713 5.80 -5.81 2.82
C GLN A 713 4.88 -4.86 2.01
N ILE A 714 5.44 -4.16 1.02
CA ILE A 714 4.67 -3.30 0.10
C ILE A 714 4.28 -4.13 -1.13
N GLY A 715 2.99 -4.37 -1.34
CA GLY A 715 2.51 -5.21 -2.44
C GLY A 715 3.18 -6.60 -2.45
N ASP A 716 3.71 -6.99 -3.60
CA ASP A 716 4.53 -8.20 -3.82
C ASP A 716 5.97 -8.06 -3.33
N GLY A 717 6.34 -6.91 -2.76
CA GLY A 717 7.66 -6.62 -2.24
C GLY A 717 8.73 -6.43 -3.32
N ARG A 718 8.36 -6.22 -4.60
CA ARG A 718 9.34 -6.10 -5.69
C ARG A 718 9.17 -4.85 -6.52
N GLY A 719 10.30 -4.38 -7.05
CA GLY A 719 10.36 -3.28 -8.01
C GLY A 719 10.04 -1.90 -7.42
N VAL A 720 9.91 -1.75 -6.10
CA VAL A 720 9.70 -0.45 -5.44
C VAL A 720 10.96 0.40 -5.59
N LYS A 721 10.81 1.71 -5.82
CA LYS A 721 11.93 2.66 -5.96
C LYS A 721 11.60 4.09 -5.53
N GLY A 722 10.48 4.29 -4.85
CA GLY A 722 10.03 5.58 -4.35
C GLY A 722 8.85 5.42 -3.41
N LEU A 723 8.68 6.36 -2.49
CA LEU A 723 7.58 6.41 -1.53
C LEU A 723 7.14 7.85 -1.37
N ALA A 724 5.83 8.08 -1.35
CA ALA A 724 5.20 9.35 -1.02
C ALA A 724 3.96 9.09 -0.16
N LEU A 725 3.78 9.83 0.92
CA LEU A 725 2.65 9.81 1.82
C LEU A 725 1.67 10.89 1.40
N THR A 726 0.38 10.58 1.47
CA THR A 726 -0.63 11.62 1.22
C THR A 726 -0.60 12.66 2.33
N LEU A 727 -0.81 13.92 1.97
CA LEU A 727 -0.89 15.04 2.91
C LEU A 727 -2.17 14.94 3.76
N ILE A 728 -2.18 15.52 4.96
CA ILE A 728 -3.35 15.63 5.86
C ILE A 728 -3.62 17.07 6.27
#